data_AF-A0A0K8UFD3-F1
#
_entry.id   AF-A0A0K8UFD3-F1
#
_cell.length_a   1.000
_cell.length_b   1.000
_cell.length_c   1.000
_cell.angle_alpha   90.00
_cell.angle_beta   90.00
_cell.angle_gamma   90.00
#
_symmetry.space_group_name_H-M   'P 1'
#
loop_
_entity.id
_entity.type
_entity.pdbx_description
1 polymer ?
#
loop_
_entity_poly.entity_id
_entity_poly.type
_entity_poly.pdbx_seq_one_letter_code
_entity_poly.pdbx_strand_id
1 'polypeptide(L)'
;MNCEGNMNMNMKYMQFIPPPPSRGDPLLIEKPETNKKDNCAEEIKEIPSEFIDEVLPVENVTVKFRVNGSRIVAQVYSNRSSIGDIKTDIGSKFEVDPKYIRLTQNEREISNRCLLAQTDSNQFGIFEFDLDLLHISEMNLGDSMDPPKLDLNIYYNKYHMPDFITVNIEDENGFRTVIVEILNKAIVKPFLCGYRDKATGIEYLDAFTQTGPYFDKMKFNRYISRDTQTYEFKGKEIDTAHEQSTQCFQDGNNVLYVSAATDYTITPGKYQTYAQKMRRENKLAKIILIQRNFRRFLIVRFMRNAAAKYRRLVANRKAEEERLQVEAEKRIKRIELAKQFPQTKDDFEMLYGEVQKWKIAELKRIARLYEGPARIAEVNVLLDKEIQLRNGIEKQRCIVKKAMEDFRNEKMLTKLGEPIKWVGYKDNIIHLDLLRTQRVRFLTEVYKDMQKKTSREERLELLSKVKRILLDEREFPDFVEIFDLIQREINLLIHTKYCDVEILRKRQNLLWMEMIKFSKDKPPDHGEKRMCEVCKKVKPYSHFALRTRQNNVDTCKRCYYIKIASTDNKTYAAILRAIQRDERKRRCNASFAFVLQMDDIRYIIDQIWHSHSILSKNAVLSNLRLPRWLKGEDWSPWNCICLTETEARNHYRLDDPTKVYDHKMVLEVGNRHMLARAAFHKMTEIATEFVETGQWFHVGLNKQRTVYPPNEYPRSGFPSKSANPIFKEKKKCD
;
A
#
# COMPACT_ATOMS: atom_id res chain seq x y z
N MET A 1 -46.98 37.14 -17.98
CA MET A 1 -47.35 38.34 -17.20
C MET A 1 -46.10 38.84 -16.51
N ASN A 2 -45.59 39.97 -16.99
CA ASN A 2 -44.53 40.74 -16.34
C ASN A 2 -45.04 41.26 -15.00
N CYS A 3 -44.13 41.42 -14.03
CA CYS A 3 -44.08 42.62 -13.20
C CYS A 3 -42.64 42.81 -12.69
N GLU A 4 -42.05 43.90 -13.17
CA GLU A 4 -40.80 44.52 -12.74
C GLU A 4 -40.94 45.14 -11.34
N GLY A 5 -39.80 45.45 -10.69
CA GLY A 5 -39.81 46.10 -9.37
C GLY A 5 -38.43 46.49 -8.84
N ASN A 6 -37.70 47.29 -9.63
CA ASN A 6 -36.73 48.35 -9.29
C ASN A 6 -36.02 48.46 -7.92
N MET A 7 -34.75 48.90 -8.05
CA MET A 7 -34.03 49.89 -7.23
C MET A 7 -33.49 49.47 -5.84
N ASN A 8 -32.17 49.40 -5.66
CA ASN A 8 -31.29 50.56 -5.53
C ASN A 8 -29.87 50.11 -5.12
N MET A 9 -28.87 50.59 -5.88
CA MET A 9 -27.50 50.66 -5.40
C MET A 9 -27.44 51.66 -4.25
N ASN A 10 -26.94 51.22 -3.10
CA ASN A 10 -26.36 52.10 -2.10
C ASN A 10 -25.06 51.46 -1.62
N MET A 11 -23.95 51.93 -2.18
CA MET A 11 -22.62 51.77 -1.60
C MET A 11 -22.64 52.41 -0.20
N LYS A 12 -22.70 51.58 0.83
CA LYS A 12 -22.30 52.00 2.18
C LYS A 12 -20.82 51.68 2.33
N TYR A 13 -20.00 52.73 2.34
CA TYR A 13 -18.64 52.66 2.86
C TYR A 13 -18.72 52.14 4.30
N MET A 14 -18.10 50.99 4.57
CA MET A 14 -17.89 50.52 5.94
C MET A 14 -16.50 50.97 6.37
N GLN A 15 -16.48 52.04 7.16
CA GLN A 15 -15.27 52.56 7.80
C GLN A 15 -14.86 51.54 8.88
N PHE A 16 -13.69 50.93 8.70
CA PHE A 16 -13.14 49.99 9.68
C PHE A 16 -12.57 50.79 10.85
N ILE A 17 -13.26 50.74 12.00
CA ILE A 17 -12.71 51.19 13.28
C ILE A 17 -12.21 49.93 13.98
N PRO A 18 -10.90 49.75 14.22
CA PRO A 18 -10.41 48.61 14.97
C PRO A 18 -10.95 48.66 16.41
N PRO A 19 -11.32 47.51 17.01
CA PRO A 19 -11.74 47.47 18.40
C PRO A 19 -10.58 47.86 19.33
N PRO A 20 -10.86 48.48 20.49
CA PRO A 20 -9.84 48.75 21.49
C PRO A 20 -9.20 47.44 21.98
N PRO A 21 -7.90 47.42 22.31
CA PRO A 21 -7.24 46.24 22.82
C PRO A 21 -7.92 45.77 24.10
N SER A 22 -8.34 44.50 24.12
CA SER A 22 -8.88 43.87 25.32
C SER A 22 -7.81 43.87 26.41
N ARG A 23 -8.13 44.50 27.54
CA ARG A 23 -7.43 44.30 28.80
C ARG A 23 -7.48 42.80 29.11
N GLY A 24 -6.34 42.13 29.01
CA GLY A 24 -6.18 40.79 29.55
C GLY A 24 -6.22 40.88 31.07
N ASP A 25 -7.04 40.05 31.69
CA ASP A 25 -7.11 39.94 33.15
C ASP A 25 -5.75 39.53 33.74
N PRO A 26 -5.45 39.98 34.97
CA PRO A 26 -4.15 39.77 35.60
C PRO A 26 -4.00 38.31 36.02
N LEU A 27 -2.97 37.63 35.52
CA LEU A 27 -2.50 36.39 36.13
C LEU A 27 -1.98 36.72 37.53
N LEU A 28 -2.67 36.15 38.53
CA LEU A 28 -2.30 36.17 39.93
C LEU A 28 -0.88 35.59 40.10
N ILE A 29 0.07 36.47 40.41
CA ILE A 29 1.39 36.11 40.91
C ILE A 29 1.20 35.77 42.39
N GLU A 30 1.24 34.49 42.73
CA GLU A 30 1.40 34.06 44.12
C GLU A 30 2.77 34.52 44.63
N LYS A 31 2.76 35.32 45.70
CA LYS A 31 3.97 35.78 46.38
C LYS A 31 4.54 34.62 47.20
N PRO A 32 5.85 34.31 47.12
CA PRO A 32 6.48 33.39 48.06
C PRO A 32 6.57 34.04 49.44
N GLU A 33 6.17 33.28 50.45
CA GLU A 33 6.14 33.65 51.85
C GLU A 33 7.55 33.92 52.41
N THR A 34 7.64 35.00 53.17
CA THR A 34 8.80 35.36 54.00
C THR A 34 8.91 34.41 55.19
N ASN A 35 9.96 33.59 55.26
CA ASN A 35 10.37 32.97 56.52
C ASN A 35 11.70 33.56 57.01
N LYS A 36 11.64 33.96 58.28
CA LYS A 36 12.66 34.70 59.02
C LYS A 36 13.88 33.82 59.32
N LYS A 37 15.00 34.53 59.42
CA LYS A 37 16.33 34.10 59.87
C LYS A 37 16.28 33.34 61.20
N ASP A 38 16.98 32.21 61.25
CA ASP A 38 17.67 31.76 62.44
C ASP A 38 19.16 31.59 62.13
N ASN A 39 19.98 32.19 62.99
CA ASN A 39 21.43 32.18 62.97
C ASN A 39 21.94 30.83 63.48
N CYS A 40 22.80 30.17 62.71
CA CYS A 40 23.85 29.32 63.26
C CYS A 40 25.04 29.34 62.28
N ALA A 41 26.22 29.68 62.81
CA ALA A 41 27.47 29.59 62.10
C ALA A 41 27.82 28.11 61.92
N GLU A 42 27.88 27.64 60.68
CA GLU A 42 28.51 26.35 60.36
C GLU A 42 29.65 26.62 59.37
N GLU A 43 30.86 26.45 59.89
CA GLU A 43 32.09 26.37 59.11
C GLU A 43 31.93 25.28 58.05
N ILE A 44 32.23 25.63 56.79
CA ILE A 44 32.25 24.67 55.68
C ILE A 44 33.36 23.66 55.97
N LYS A 45 32.98 22.46 56.43
CA LYS A 45 33.91 21.35 56.67
C LYS A 45 34.46 20.87 55.34
N GLU A 46 35.80 20.86 55.24
CA GLU A 46 36.54 20.22 54.16
C GLU A 46 36.20 18.72 54.11
N ILE A 47 35.82 18.23 52.93
CA ILE A 47 35.67 16.78 52.68
C ILE A 47 37.01 16.30 52.08
N PRO A 48 37.67 15.28 52.66
CA PRO A 48 38.91 14.72 52.10
C PRO A 48 38.69 14.18 50.68
N SER A 49 39.68 14.41 49.81
CA SER A 49 39.65 14.11 48.37
C SER A 49 39.46 12.63 48.01
N GLU A 50 39.48 11.71 48.98
CA GLU A 50 39.37 10.27 48.77
C GLU A 50 37.93 9.73 48.79
N PHE A 51 36.91 10.58 49.04
CA PHE A 51 35.49 10.16 49.11
C PHE A 51 34.59 10.69 47.96
N ILE A 52 35.17 11.32 46.93
CA ILE A 52 34.40 12.01 45.87
C ILE A 52 33.95 11.06 44.73
N ASP A 53 34.58 9.90 44.57
CA ASP A 53 34.36 9.06 43.39
C ASP A 53 33.13 8.12 43.46
N GLU A 54 32.61 7.78 44.64
CA GLU A 54 31.52 6.79 44.76
C GLU A 54 30.10 7.36 44.94
N VAL A 55 29.91 8.68 45.18
CA VAL A 55 28.59 9.19 45.64
C VAL A 55 27.92 10.23 44.71
N LEU A 56 28.61 10.80 43.72
CA LEU A 56 28.00 11.80 42.81
C LEU A 56 28.06 11.37 41.33
N PRO A 57 26.93 11.11 40.65
CA PRO A 57 26.91 10.79 39.22
C PRO A 57 27.42 11.99 38.41
N VAL A 58 28.21 11.75 37.36
CA VAL A 58 28.69 12.82 36.47
C VAL A 58 27.52 13.33 35.65
N GLU A 59 26.97 14.47 36.04
CA GLU A 59 25.87 15.11 35.34
C GLU A 59 26.31 16.48 34.82
N ASN A 60 25.93 16.77 33.58
CA ASN A 60 26.15 18.06 32.94
C ASN A 60 25.03 19.00 33.36
N VAL A 61 25.36 20.02 34.16
CA VAL A 61 24.41 20.99 34.68
C VAL A 61 24.58 22.33 33.99
N THR A 62 23.46 23.04 33.82
CA THR A 62 23.47 24.38 33.22
C THR A 62 23.78 25.43 34.28
N VAL A 63 24.78 26.25 34.00
CA VAL A 63 25.21 27.38 34.83
C VAL A 63 24.95 28.67 34.07
N LYS A 64 24.26 29.62 34.70
CA LYS A 64 23.96 30.94 34.16
C LYS A 64 24.81 31.99 34.88
N PHE A 65 25.49 32.81 34.10
CA PHE A 65 26.29 33.94 34.56
C PHE A 65 25.57 35.24 34.21
N ARG A 66 25.29 36.06 35.20
CA ARG A 66 24.76 37.40 35.02
C ARG A 66 25.93 38.36 34.87
N VAL A 67 26.08 38.96 33.70
CA VAL A 67 27.13 39.91 33.34
C VAL A 67 26.56 41.32 33.41
N ASN A 68 27.23 42.22 34.15
CA ASN A 68 26.84 43.63 34.31
C ASN A 68 25.35 43.80 34.73
N GLY A 69 24.89 42.96 35.66
CA GLY A 69 23.57 43.04 36.30
C GLY A 69 22.33 42.76 35.46
N SER A 70 22.43 42.64 34.13
CA SER A 70 21.26 42.54 33.23
C SER A 70 21.37 41.50 32.12
N ARG A 71 22.58 41.12 31.71
CA ARG A 71 22.79 40.19 30.59
C ARG A 71 23.12 38.81 31.12
N ILE A 72 22.61 37.77 30.48
CA ILE A 72 22.76 36.39 30.96
C ILE A 72 23.50 35.56 29.92
N VAL A 73 24.54 34.86 30.35
CA VAL A 73 25.29 33.89 29.57
C VAL A 73 25.09 32.51 30.20
N ALA A 74 24.61 31.54 29.43
CA ALA A 74 24.40 30.18 29.92
C ALA A 74 25.46 29.24 29.33
N GLN A 75 26.04 28.40 30.17
CA GLN A 75 26.99 27.35 29.80
C GLN A 75 26.70 26.06 30.53
N VAL A 76 27.31 24.97 30.07
CA VAL A 76 27.14 23.65 30.64
C VAL A 76 28.47 23.20 31.23
N TYR A 77 28.44 22.82 32.51
CA TYR A 77 29.60 22.29 33.24
C TYR A 77 29.22 20.99 33.94
N SER A 78 30.21 20.15 34.21
CA SER A 78 29.98 19.00 35.10
C SER A 78 29.75 19.47 36.52
N ASN A 79 28.83 18.82 37.25
CA ASN A 79 28.63 19.03 38.68
C ASN A 79 29.90 18.84 39.54
N ARG A 80 30.93 18.15 39.02
CA ARG A 80 32.25 17.96 39.65
C ARG A 80 33.27 19.07 39.31
N SER A 81 32.91 20.06 38.51
CA SER A 81 33.84 21.14 38.14
C SER A 81 34.07 22.06 39.34
N SER A 82 35.33 22.42 39.61
CA SER A 82 35.62 23.42 40.64
C SER A 82 35.28 24.81 40.15
N ILE A 83 34.93 25.71 41.07
CA ILE A 83 34.68 27.12 40.74
C ILE A 83 35.94 27.79 40.16
N GLY A 84 37.14 27.34 40.55
CA GLY A 84 38.39 27.73 39.92
C GLY A 84 38.44 27.37 38.43
N ASP A 85 38.10 26.13 38.08
CA ASP A 85 38.08 25.67 36.68
C ASP A 85 37.04 26.45 35.86
N ILE A 86 35.86 26.71 36.44
CA ILE A 86 34.82 27.53 35.82
C ILE A 86 35.33 28.96 35.57
N LYS A 87 36.04 29.59 36.52
CA LYS A 87 36.66 30.91 36.32
C LYS A 87 37.73 30.87 35.22
N THR A 88 38.52 29.79 35.11
CA THR A 88 39.52 29.66 34.04
C THR A 88 38.87 29.56 32.66
N ASP A 89 37.83 28.75 32.52
CA ASP A 89 37.11 28.57 31.27
C ASP A 89 36.37 29.85 30.85
N ILE A 90 35.66 30.50 31.79
CA ILE A 90 35.00 31.79 31.50
C ILE A 90 35.98 32.92 31.26
N GLY A 91 37.08 32.98 32.01
CA GLY A 91 38.15 33.93 31.77
C GLY A 91 38.73 33.80 30.37
N SER A 92 38.96 32.57 29.89
CA SER A 92 39.42 32.32 28.53
C SER A 92 38.44 32.79 27.45
N LYS A 93 37.13 32.71 27.72
CA LYS A 93 36.06 33.12 26.79
C LYS A 93 35.88 34.64 26.72
N PHE A 94 36.15 35.35 27.82
CA PHE A 94 36.12 36.81 27.87
C PHE A 94 37.51 37.47 27.68
N GLU A 95 38.58 36.67 27.53
CA GLU A 95 39.98 37.14 27.48
C GLU A 95 40.42 37.93 28.73
N VAL A 96 39.91 37.50 29.89
CA VAL A 96 40.24 38.08 31.19
C VAL A 96 40.98 37.06 32.04
N ASP A 97 42.07 37.47 32.68
CA ASP A 97 42.80 36.60 33.62
C ASP A 97 41.84 36.17 34.76
N PRO A 98 41.73 34.86 35.05
CA PRO A 98 40.84 34.34 36.09
C PRO A 98 41.01 34.99 37.47
N LYS A 99 42.17 35.60 37.74
CA LYS A 99 42.43 36.36 38.98
C LYS A 99 41.56 37.60 39.14
N TYR A 100 41.09 38.19 38.04
CA TYR A 100 40.29 39.42 38.05
C TYR A 100 38.78 39.17 38.07
N ILE A 101 38.36 37.89 38.05
CA ILE A 101 36.96 37.48 37.98
C ILE A 101 36.45 37.10 39.36
N ARG A 102 35.38 37.79 39.78
CA ARG A 102 34.61 37.51 40.98
C ARG A 102 33.30 36.82 40.58
N LEU A 103 33.03 35.68 41.22
CA LEU A 103 31.76 34.97 41.11
C LEU A 103 31.05 35.07 42.45
N THR A 104 29.86 35.68 42.44
CA THR A 104 29.03 35.83 43.64
C THR A 104 27.70 35.11 43.47
N GLN A 105 27.20 34.54 44.56
CA GLN A 105 25.87 33.94 44.65
C GLN A 105 25.23 34.40 45.95
N ASN A 106 23.99 34.90 45.91
CA ASN A 106 23.28 35.42 47.08
C ASN A 106 24.13 36.43 47.90
N GLU A 107 24.83 37.33 47.21
CA GLU A 107 25.75 38.34 47.79
C GLU A 107 26.99 37.78 48.53
N ARG A 108 27.30 36.48 48.38
CA ARG A 108 28.51 35.84 48.93
C ARG A 108 29.50 35.47 47.83
N GLU A 109 30.78 35.76 48.05
CA GLU A 109 31.86 35.35 47.15
C GLU A 109 32.22 33.88 47.37
N ILE A 110 32.30 33.11 46.28
CA ILE A 110 32.54 31.67 46.33
C ILE A 110 34.04 31.39 46.18
N SER A 111 34.56 30.55 47.07
CA SER A 111 35.96 30.10 47.04
C SER A 111 36.25 29.24 45.80
N ASN A 112 37.43 29.44 45.19
CA ASN A 112 37.85 28.69 44.00
C ASN A 112 37.95 27.17 44.23
N ARG A 113 38.06 26.71 45.48
CA ARG A 113 38.14 25.28 45.84
C ARG A 113 36.77 24.59 45.95
N CYS A 114 35.68 25.36 45.93
CA CYS A 114 34.33 24.83 46.03
C CYS A 114 33.95 24.08 44.75
N LEU A 115 33.26 22.94 44.87
CA LEU A 115 32.69 22.21 43.73
C LEU A 115 31.33 22.79 43.36
N LEU A 116 30.96 22.73 42.09
CA LEU A 116 29.67 23.22 41.61
C LEU A 116 28.48 22.54 42.33
N ALA A 117 28.57 21.24 42.62
CA ALA A 117 27.55 20.51 43.38
C ALA A 117 27.31 21.02 44.81
N GLN A 118 28.26 21.78 45.39
CA GLN A 118 28.16 22.34 46.75
C GLN A 118 27.55 23.76 46.75
N THR A 119 27.22 24.30 45.59
CA THR A 119 26.60 25.63 45.44
C THR A 119 25.08 25.55 45.31
N ASP A 120 24.38 26.66 45.48
CA ASP A 120 22.90 26.66 45.44
C ASP A 120 22.37 26.54 44.01
N SER A 121 21.42 25.65 43.76
CA SER A 121 20.70 25.54 42.48
C SER A 121 19.24 26.02 42.63
N ASN A 122 18.69 26.63 41.58
CA ASN A 122 17.28 27.02 41.57
C ASN A 122 16.34 25.80 41.43
N GLN A 123 15.02 25.99 41.54
CA GLN A 123 13.98 24.92 41.49
C GLN A 123 14.03 24.03 40.23
N PHE A 124 14.73 24.48 39.19
CA PHE A 124 14.91 23.78 37.91
C PHE A 124 16.30 23.15 37.75
N GLY A 125 17.11 23.08 38.81
CA GLY A 125 18.47 22.52 38.78
C GLY A 125 19.47 23.38 37.99
N ILE A 126 19.25 24.70 37.94
CA ILE A 126 20.13 25.66 37.25
C ILE A 126 20.92 26.45 38.31
N PHE A 127 22.23 26.48 38.17
CA PHE A 127 23.10 27.31 39.02
C PHE A 127 23.19 28.72 38.45
N GLU A 128 22.89 29.74 39.24
CA GLU A 128 22.94 31.14 38.81
C GLU A 128 24.02 31.89 39.62
N PHE A 129 24.97 32.51 38.92
CA PHE A 129 26.07 33.31 39.48
C PHE A 129 26.08 34.71 38.88
N ASP A 130 26.42 35.71 39.68
CA ASP A 130 26.78 37.04 39.19
C ASP A 130 28.28 37.07 38.87
N LEU A 131 28.60 37.47 37.63
CA LEU A 131 29.97 37.53 37.10
C LEU A 131 30.41 39.00 37.06
N ASP A 132 31.26 39.37 38.01
CA ASP A 132 31.79 40.71 38.17
C ASP A 132 33.32 40.72 38.06
N LEU A 133 33.88 41.89 37.77
CA LEU A 133 35.31 42.13 37.78
C LEU A 133 35.73 42.79 39.11
N LEU A 134 36.93 42.51 39.59
CA LEU A 134 37.51 43.21 40.76
C LEU A 134 37.58 44.73 40.50
N HIS A 135 37.58 45.54 41.56
CA HIS A 135 37.70 46.99 41.38
C HIS A 135 39.08 47.32 40.78
N ILE A 136 39.18 48.34 39.92
CA ILE A 136 40.42 48.68 39.18
C ILE A 136 41.63 48.87 40.12
N SER A 137 41.38 49.36 41.34
CA SER A 137 42.38 49.55 42.41
C SER A 137 42.98 48.24 42.95
N GLU A 138 42.29 47.11 42.78
CA GLU A 138 42.69 45.78 43.27
C GLU A 138 43.38 44.95 42.17
N MET A 139 43.37 45.41 40.91
CA MET A 139 43.82 44.62 39.76
C MET A 139 45.32 44.76 39.41
N ASN A 140 46.10 45.61 40.10
CA ASN A 140 47.54 45.81 39.88
C ASN A 140 47.98 45.83 38.40
N LEU A 141 47.25 46.54 37.53
CA LEU A 141 47.63 46.68 36.11
C LEU A 141 48.89 47.54 35.99
N GLY A 142 49.85 47.12 35.15
CA GLY A 142 50.96 47.98 34.74
C GLY A 142 50.47 49.16 33.89
N ASP A 143 51.16 50.31 33.97
CA ASP A 143 50.78 51.65 33.45
C ASP A 143 50.41 51.77 31.95
N SER A 144 50.30 50.66 31.21
CA SER A 144 50.09 50.64 29.75
C SER A 144 49.05 49.64 29.25
N MET A 145 48.22 49.06 30.14
CA MET A 145 47.15 48.12 29.75
C MET A 145 45.76 48.70 30.06
N ASP A 146 44.87 48.67 29.06
CA ASP A 146 43.45 49.01 29.25
C ASP A 146 42.79 48.04 30.24
N PRO A 147 41.86 48.52 31.11
CA PRO A 147 41.20 47.65 32.07
C PRO A 147 40.36 46.58 31.33
N PRO A 148 40.43 45.30 31.75
CA PRO A 148 39.65 44.23 31.14
C PRO A 148 38.15 44.54 31.25
N LYS A 149 37.39 44.22 30.21
CA LYS A 149 35.93 44.40 30.16
C LYS A 149 35.27 43.09 29.76
N LEU A 150 34.18 42.75 30.44
CA LEU A 150 33.34 41.60 30.08
C LEU A 150 32.48 41.95 28.86
N ASP A 151 33.07 41.87 27.66
CA ASP A 151 32.36 42.12 26.39
C ASP A 151 31.79 40.82 25.78
N LEU A 152 30.48 40.82 25.53
CA LEU A 152 29.77 39.68 24.95
C LEU A 152 30.09 39.49 23.46
N ASN A 153 30.52 40.54 22.75
CA ASN A 153 30.90 40.38 21.34
C ASN A 153 32.15 39.49 21.22
N ILE A 154 33.12 39.66 22.13
CA ILE A 154 34.31 38.81 22.21
C ILE A 154 33.90 37.37 22.55
N TYR A 155 32.99 37.22 23.51
CA TYR A 155 32.45 35.93 23.92
C TYR A 155 31.79 35.15 22.78
N TYR A 156 30.93 35.79 21.96
CA TYR A 156 30.19 35.12 20.89
C TYR A 156 30.96 34.99 19.57
N ASN A 157 31.90 35.87 19.26
CA ASN A 157 32.65 35.82 18.00
C ASN A 157 33.55 34.58 17.85
N LYS A 158 33.97 33.95 18.96
CA LYS A 158 34.76 32.70 18.91
C LYS A 158 33.92 31.44 18.64
N TYR A 159 32.60 31.50 18.80
CA TYR A 159 31.69 30.39 18.52
C TYR A 159 31.14 30.45 17.09
N HIS A 160 32.03 30.36 16.09
CA HIS A 160 31.59 30.01 14.75
C HIS A 160 31.14 28.54 14.76
N MET A 161 29.86 28.29 14.47
CA MET A 161 29.36 26.95 14.18
C MET A 161 30.18 26.35 13.01
N PRO A 162 30.60 25.08 13.08
CA PRO A 162 31.33 24.46 11.99
C PRO A 162 30.47 24.42 10.73
N ASP A 163 31.04 24.81 9.59
CA ASP A 163 30.32 24.88 8.30
C ASP A 163 29.84 23.50 7.81
N PHE A 164 30.40 22.41 8.33
CA PHE A 164 30.01 21.04 7.99
C PHE A 164 29.90 20.16 9.24
N ILE A 165 28.83 19.39 9.36
CA ILE A 165 28.66 18.33 10.36
C ILE A 165 28.42 16.99 9.65
N THR A 166 29.15 15.96 10.06
CA THR A 166 28.90 14.58 9.63
C THR A 166 27.85 13.93 10.52
N VAL A 167 26.71 13.54 9.95
CA VAL A 167 25.60 12.88 10.63
C VAL A 167 25.49 11.44 10.15
N ASN A 168 25.51 10.48 11.08
CA ASN A 168 25.24 9.08 10.77
C ASN A 168 23.73 8.81 10.88
N ILE A 169 23.11 8.33 9.80
CA ILE A 169 21.69 7.99 9.72
C ILE A 169 21.58 6.47 9.54
N GLU A 170 20.72 5.82 10.31
CA GLU A 170 20.49 4.38 10.25
C GLU A 170 19.39 4.07 9.23
N ASP A 171 19.72 3.30 8.18
CA ASP A 171 18.76 2.77 7.19
C ASP A 171 18.68 1.23 7.30
N GLU A 172 17.66 0.60 6.68
CA GLU A 172 17.41 -0.86 6.73
C GLU A 172 18.60 -1.74 6.26
N ASN A 173 19.62 -1.17 5.61
CA ASN A 173 20.84 -1.85 5.15
C ASN A 173 22.14 -1.37 5.85
N GLY A 174 22.05 -0.61 6.94
CA GLY A 174 23.20 -0.13 7.74
C GLY A 174 23.28 1.39 7.92
N PHE A 175 24.32 1.86 8.64
CA PHE A 175 24.56 3.28 8.90
C PHE A 175 25.15 3.99 7.67
N ARG A 176 24.53 5.10 7.26
CA ARG A 176 25.05 6.01 6.23
C ARG A 176 25.55 7.32 6.86
N THR A 177 26.79 7.69 6.59
CA THR A 177 27.35 8.99 7.02
C THR A 177 27.03 10.05 5.97
N VAL A 178 26.31 11.11 6.36
CA VAL A 178 25.94 12.24 5.50
C VAL A 178 26.65 13.50 6.00
N ILE A 179 27.37 14.18 5.11
CA ILE A 179 27.98 15.49 5.41
C ILE A 179 26.91 16.55 5.17
N VAL A 180 26.56 17.29 6.22
CA VAL A 180 25.56 18.37 6.22
C VAL A 180 26.28 19.70 6.31
N GLU A 181 26.07 20.58 5.34
CA GLU A 181 26.56 21.96 5.36
C GLU A 181 25.62 22.85 6.19
N ILE A 182 26.17 23.60 7.14
CA ILE A 182 25.45 24.51 8.04
C ILE A 182 25.72 25.94 7.59
N LEU A 183 24.73 26.56 6.95
CA LEU A 183 24.79 27.96 6.58
C LEU A 183 24.29 28.84 7.72
N ASN A 184 25.18 29.55 8.41
CA ASN A 184 24.80 30.54 9.42
C ASN A 184 24.27 31.82 8.76
N LYS A 185 22.95 31.87 8.53
CA LYS A 185 22.24 33.08 8.08
C LYS A 185 21.62 33.84 9.26
N ALA A 186 22.42 34.15 10.28
CA ALA A 186 21.95 35.01 11.37
C ALA A 186 21.53 36.37 10.81
N ILE A 187 20.23 36.68 10.86
CA ILE A 187 19.70 37.96 10.44
C ILE A 187 19.81 38.92 11.61
N VAL A 188 20.63 39.96 11.49
CA VAL A 188 20.59 41.09 12.43
C VAL A 188 19.32 41.86 12.15
N LYS A 189 18.36 41.80 13.09
CA LYS A 189 17.07 42.47 12.94
C LYS A 189 17.28 43.99 13.03
N PRO A 190 16.86 44.78 12.01
CA PRO A 190 16.87 46.23 12.13
C PRO A 190 15.81 46.70 13.15
N PHE A 191 16.08 47.79 13.86
CA PHE A 191 15.09 48.41 14.74
C PHE A 191 13.94 48.98 13.90
N LEU A 192 12.79 48.28 13.91
CA LEU A 192 11.62 48.68 13.14
C LEU A 192 10.73 49.66 13.93
N CYS A 193 10.34 49.28 15.14
CA CYS A 193 9.46 50.08 16.01
C CYS A 193 9.61 49.63 17.48
N GLY A 194 9.58 50.59 18.40
CA GLY A 194 9.82 50.35 19.82
C GLY A 194 10.25 51.63 20.56
N TYR A 195 10.72 51.47 21.79
CA TYR A 195 11.31 52.55 22.59
C TYR A 195 12.68 52.11 23.11
N ARG A 196 13.63 53.05 23.12
CA ARG A 196 14.98 52.83 23.68
C ARG A 196 15.09 53.58 24.99
N ASP A 197 15.41 52.86 26.06
CA ASP A 197 15.70 53.50 27.34
C ASP A 197 17.01 54.30 27.23
N LYS A 198 16.98 55.56 27.65
CA LYS A 198 18.12 56.49 27.56
C LYS A 198 19.20 56.20 28.60
N ALA A 199 18.83 55.62 29.75
CA ALA A 199 19.77 55.34 30.83
C ALA A 199 20.50 54.01 30.61
N THR A 200 19.77 52.96 30.23
CA THR A 200 20.33 51.60 30.04
C THR A 200 20.69 51.29 28.58
N GLY A 201 20.20 52.08 27.62
CA GLY A 201 20.43 51.88 26.19
C GLY A 201 19.65 50.70 25.58
N ILE A 202 18.80 50.03 26.35
CA ILE A 202 18.05 48.82 25.95
C ILE A 202 16.90 49.19 25.01
N GLU A 203 16.76 48.43 23.92
CA GLU A 203 15.68 48.59 22.93
C GLU A 203 14.51 47.64 23.24
N TYR A 204 13.34 48.20 23.50
CA TYR A 204 12.09 47.48 23.69
C TYR A 204 11.30 47.48 22.39
N LEU A 205 11.18 46.32 21.76
CA LEU A 205 10.54 46.15 20.45
C LEU A 205 9.06 45.77 20.60
N ASP A 206 8.21 46.37 19.78
CA ASP A 206 6.77 46.09 19.78
C ASP A 206 6.47 44.62 19.41
N ALA A 207 5.44 44.02 20.02
CA ALA A 207 5.17 42.58 19.99
C ALA A 207 5.00 42.04 18.56
N PHE A 208 4.40 42.84 17.68
CA PHE A 208 4.21 42.50 16.26
C PHE A 208 5.53 42.32 15.50
N THR A 209 6.62 42.91 15.97
CA THR A 209 7.93 42.81 15.32
C THR A 209 8.77 41.64 15.84
N GLN A 210 8.38 40.99 16.95
CA GLN A 210 9.19 39.97 17.62
C GLN A 210 9.24 38.63 16.86
N THR A 211 8.25 38.37 15.99
CA THR A 211 8.25 37.24 15.07
C THR A 211 8.83 37.65 13.73
N GLY A 212 9.73 36.82 13.17
CA GLY A 212 10.28 37.06 11.83
C GLY A 212 9.18 37.10 10.75
N PRO A 213 9.48 37.64 9.55
CA PRO A 213 8.52 37.65 8.45
C PRO A 213 8.00 36.23 8.20
N TYR A 214 6.69 36.08 8.01
CA TYR A 214 6.09 34.80 7.65
C TYR A 214 6.83 34.23 6.44
N PHE A 215 7.33 32.99 6.55
CA PHE A 215 7.89 32.29 5.40
C PHE A 215 6.87 32.30 4.27
N ASP A 216 7.20 33.02 3.19
CA ASP A 216 6.31 33.21 2.06
C ASP A 216 6.22 31.89 1.28
N LYS A 217 5.28 31.03 1.68
CA LYS A 217 4.93 29.82 0.95
C LYS A 217 4.17 30.24 -0.31
N MET A 218 4.87 30.84 -1.27
CA MET A 218 4.35 31.09 -2.61
C MET A 218 4.07 29.72 -3.28
N LYS A 219 2.90 29.15 -3.00
CA LYS A 219 2.43 27.91 -3.61
C LYS A 219 1.80 28.22 -4.96
N PHE A 220 2.43 27.68 -6.01
CA PHE A 220 1.87 27.55 -7.35
C PHE A 220 0.51 26.83 -7.30
N ASN A 221 -0.48 27.40 -7.99
CA ASN A 221 -1.85 26.89 -8.27
C ASN A 221 -2.89 26.84 -7.14
N ARG A 222 -3.87 27.76 -7.26
CA ARG A 222 -5.33 27.63 -7.01
C ARG A 222 -5.79 26.35 -6.27
N TYR A 223 -5.58 26.31 -4.96
CA TYR A 223 -6.45 25.58 -4.04
C TYR A 223 -7.09 26.62 -3.12
N ILE A 224 -8.32 27.02 -3.42
CA ILE A 224 -9.16 27.71 -2.43
C ILE A 224 -9.67 26.60 -1.51
N SER A 225 -8.94 26.30 -0.43
CA SER A 225 -9.53 25.55 0.67
C SER A 225 -10.22 26.56 1.59
N ARG A 226 -11.54 26.48 1.66
CA ARG A 226 -12.32 27.21 2.65
C ARG A 226 -12.47 26.31 3.87
N ASP A 227 -11.40 26.18 4.65
CA ASP A 227 -11.44 25.43 5.90
C ASP A 227 -12.23 26.25 6.92
N THR A 228 -13.52 25.95 7.06
CA THR A 228 -14.33 26.50 8.14
C THR A 228 -14.29 25.53 9.32
N GLN A 229 -13.68 25.95 10.42
CA GLN A 229 -13.77 25.21 11.68
C GLN A 229 -15.21 25.24 12.18
N THR A 230 -15.91 24.11 12.12
CA THR A 230 -17.24 23.99 12.70
C THR A 230 -17.11 23.83 14.21
N TYR A 231 -17.36 24.91 14.95
CA TYR A 231 -17.40 24.92 16.41
C TYR A 231 -18.85 24.95 16.92
N GLU A 232 -19.14 24.23 18.00
CA GLU A 232 -20.45 24.24 18.66
C GLU A 232 -20.49 25.37 19.69
N PHE A 233 -21.23 26.44 19.40
CA PHE A 233 -21.43 27.55 20.34
C PHE A 233 -22.22 27.08 21.57
N LYS A 234 -21.60 27.17 22.75
CA LYS A 234 -22.26 26.91 24.03
C LYS A 234 -22.34 28.22 24.80
N GLY A 235 -23.55 28.81 24.84
CA GLY A 235 -23.82 29.96 25.69
C GLY A 235 -23.67 29.57 27.16
N LYS A 236 -22.93 30.38 27.92
CA LYS A 236 -22.86 30.29 29.38
C LYS A 236 -23.36 31.61 29.94
N GLU A 237 -24.41 31.54 30.75
CA GLU A 237 -24.88 32.69 31.52
C GLU A 237 -24.05 32.77 32.80
N ILE A 238 -23.58 33.97 33.13
CA ILE A 238 -22.83 34.25 34.36
C ILE A 238 -23.67 35.25 35.14
N ASP A 239 -24.00 34.90 36.37
CA ASP A 239 -24.69 35.80 37.29
C ASP A 239 -23.64 36.56 38.12
N THR A 240 -23.76 37.89 38.18
CA THR A 240 -22.86 38.76 38.95
C THR A 240 -23.47 39.07 40.31
N ALA A 241 -22.66 39.24 41.35
CA ALA A 241 -23.16 39.63 42.66
C ALA A 241 -23.91 40.97 42.58
N HIS A 242 -25.16 40.98 43.05
CA HIS A 242 -25.97 42.19 43.16
C HIS A 242 -25.99 42.64 44.62
N GLU A 243 -25.51 43.86 44.89
CA GLU A 243 -25.57 44.47 46.22
C GLU A 243 -26.89 45.23 46.41
N GLN A 244 -27.54 44.99 47.54
CA GLN A 244 -28.71 45.76 47.98
C GLN A 244 -28.40 46.30 49.38
N SER A 245 -28.62 47.60 49.58
CA SER A 245 -28.53 48.25 50.89
C SER A 245 -29.91 48.61 51.37
N THR A 246 -30.16 48.40 52.66
CA THR A 246 -31.38 48.83 53.34
C THR A 246 -30.99 49.81 54.45
N GLN A 247 -31.67 50.95 54.49
CA GLN A 247 -31.48 51.94 55.55
C GLN A 247 -32.67 51.86 56.51
N CYS A 248 -32.41 51.57 57.78
CA CYS A 248 -33.45 51.62 58.81
C CYS A 248 -33.78 53.08 59.15
N PHE A 249 -35.06 53.38 59.33
CA PHE A 249 -35.50 54.65 59.92
C PHE A 249 -35.01 54.72 61.38
N GLN A 250 -34.29 55.78 61.75
CA GLN A 250 -33.83 56.03 63.13
C GLN A 250 -34.64 57.15 63.78
N ASP A 251 -34.85 57.05 65.09
CA ASP A 251 -35.61 58.04 65.86
C ASP A 251 -34.77 59.30 66.18
N GLY A 252 -35.32 60.45 65.79
CA GLY A 252 -35.18 61.72 66.49
C GLY A 252 -33.94 62.59 66.20
N ASN A 253 -32.71 62.06 66.27
CA ASN A 253 -31.52 62.92 66.39
C ASN A 253 -30.40 62.74 65.35
N ASN A 254 -30.52 61.81 64.39
CA ASN A 254 -29.64 61.73 63.22
C ASN A 254 -30.50 61.68 61.93
N VAL A 255 -30.66 62.83 61.29
CA VAL A 255 -31.48 62.98 60.07
C VAL A 255 -30.63 62.71 58.84
N LEU A 256 -30.60 61.46 58.38
CA LEU A 256 -30.28 61.17 56.98
C LEU A 256 -31.60 60.96 56.23
N TYR A 257 -31.96 61.91 55.36
CA TYR A 257 -33.19 61.86 54.57
C TYR A 257 -33.03 60.89 53.38
N VAL A 258 -33.83 59.83 53.34
CA VAL A 258 -33.94 58.91 52.20
C VAL A 258 -35.38 58.93 51.68
N SER A 259 -35.54 59.00 50.35
CA SER A 259 -36.85 59.11 49.70
C SER A 259 -37.63 57.80 49.75
N ALA A 260 -38.85 57.82 50.29
CA ALA A 260 -39.78 56.69 50.31
C ALA A 260 -40.65 56.58 49.04
N ALA A 261 -40.33 57.33 47.98
CA ALA A 261 -41.21 57.45 46.80
C ALA A 261 -41.34 56.16 45.97
N THR A 262 -40.36 55.26 46.04
CA THR A 262 -40.35 53.97 45.31
C THR A 262 -40.76 52.78 46.18
N ASP A 263 -41.06 53.02 47.45
CA ASP A 263 -41.41 51.95 48.39
C ASP A 263 -42.85 51.48 48.14
N TYR A 264 -43.08 50.17 48.23
CA TYR A 264 -44.41 49.58 48.09
C TYR A 264 -44.72 48.65 49.26
N THR A 265 -45.95 48.72 49.77
CA THR A 265 -46.43 47.90 50.87
C THR A 265 -46.98 46.58 50.34
N ILE A 266 -46.47 45.45 50.84
CA ILE A 266 -46.95 44.12 50.49
C ILE A 266 -47.80 43.55 51.63
N THR A 267 -49.03 43.13 51.35
CA THR A 267 -49.85 42.36 52.30
C THR A 267 -49.40 40.90 52.30
N PRO A 268 -48.97 40.31 53.43
CA PRO A 268 -48.48 38.94 53.45
C PRO A 268 -49.62 37.96 53.13
N GLY A 269 -49.39 37.08 52.15
CA GLY A 269 -50.27 35.95 51.86
C GLY A 269 -50.16 34.85 52.91
N LYS A 270 -50.95 33.78 52.76
CA LYS A 270 -50.86 32.60 53.63
C LYS A 270 -49.47 31.98 53.53
N TYR A 271 -48.74 31.94 54.64
CA TYR A 271 -47.45 31.28 54.70
C TYR A 271 -47.60 29.77 54.44
N GLN A 272 -46.85 29.26 53.48
CA GLN A 272 -46.78 27.83 53.22
C GLN A 272 -45.50 27.26 53.85
N THR A 273 -45.68 26.34 54.79
CA THR A 273 -44.54 25.65 55.37
C THR A 273 -43.83 24.81 54.30
N TYR A 274 -42.51 24.66 54.44
CA TYR A 274 -41.70 23.86 53.53
C TYR A 274 -42.25 22.43 53.33
N ALA A 275 -42.76 21.80 54.40
CA ALA A 275 -43.37 20.47 54.35
C ALA A 275 -44.66 20.43 53.49
N GLN A 276 -45.51 21.45 53.59
CA GLN A 276 -46.72 21.54 52.75
C GLN A 276 -46.35 21.77 51.27
N LYS A 277 -45.30 22.56 50.99
CA LYS A 277 -44.78 22.79 49.63
C LYS A 277 -44.25 21.50 49.02
N MET A 278 -43.42 20.75 49.76
CA MET A 278 -42.86 19.47 49.30
C MET A 278 -43.93 18.41 49.03
N ARG A 279 -44.96 18.30 49.89
CA ARG A 279 -46.09 17.38 49.66
C ARG A 279 -46.91 17.74 48.41
N ARG A 280 -47.20 19.03 48.20
CA ARG A 280 -47.94 19.50 47.02
C ARG A 280 -47.13 19.31 45.73
N GLU A 281 -45.85 19.65 45.76
CA GLU A 281 -44.97 19.56 44.58
C GLU A 281 -44.73 18.10 44.14
N ASN A 282 -44.74 17.17 45.11
CA ASN A 282 -44.58 15.73 44.96
C ASN A 282 -43.51 15.35 43.93
N LYS A 283 -42.31 15.93 44.10
CA LYS A 283 -41.21 15.80 43.15
C LYS A 283 -40.80 14.35 42.93
N LEU A 284 -40.84 13.53 43.99
CA LEU A 284 -40.48 12.12 43.93
C LEU A 284 -41.37 11.33 42.96
N ALA A 285 -42.70 11.51 43.02
CA ALA A 285 -43.62 10.85 42.11
C ALA A 285 -43.39 11.27 40.65
N LYS A 286 -43.11 12.57 40.42
CA LYS A 286 -42.79 13.09 39.08
C LYS A 286 -41.47 12.54 38.54
N ILE A 287 -40.45 12.44 39.39
CA ILE A 287 -39.15 11.83 39.05
C ILE A 287 -39.34 10.36 38.66
N ILE A 288 -40.09 9.60 39.46
CA ILE A 288 -40.38 8.18 39.17
C ILE A 288 -41.13 8.04 37.83
N LEU A 289 -42.10 8.93 37.54
CA LEU A 289 -42.82 8.95 36.28
C LEU A 289 -41.88 9.21 35.08
N ILE A 290 -40.99 10.19 35.20
CA ILE A 290 -39.97 10.51 34.18
C ILE A 290 -39.04 9.31 33.97
N GLN A 291 -38.51 8.73 35.05
CA GLN A 291 -37.62 7.58 34.99
C GLN A 291 -38.30 6.36 34.33
N ARG A 292 -39.56 6.08 34.68
CA ARG A 292 -40.35 5.00 34.06
C ARG A 292 -40.50 5.20 32.56
N ASN A 293 -40.89 6.41 32.14
CA ASN A 293 -41.07 6.73 30.73
C ASN A 293 -39.74 6.73 29.96
N PHE A 294 -38.66 7.20 30.60
CA PHE A 294 -37.32 7.18 30.02
C PHE A 294 -36.81 5.74 29.81
N ARG A 295 -36.97 4.85 30.81
CA ARG A 295 -36.64 3.43 30.67
C ARG A 295 -37.43 2.77 29.53
N ARG A 296 -38.74 3.06 29.41
CA ARG A 296 -39.56 2.59 28.28
C ARG A 296 -39.01 3.10 26.94
N PHE A 297 -38.67 4.39 26.85
CA PHE A 297 -38.08 4.98 25.65
C PHE A 297 -36.76 4.29 25.26
N LEU A 298 -35.87 4.03 26.21
CA LEU A 298 -34.61 3.34 25.96
C LEU A 298 -34.82 1.93 25.37
N ILE A 299 -35.74 1.15 25.94
CA ILE A 299 -36.07 -0.19 25.44
C ILE A 299 -36.66 -0.12 24.03
N VAL A 300 -37.62 0.78 23.78
CA VAL A 300 -38.23 0.95 22.46
C VAL A 300 -37.20 1.40 21.42
N ARG A 301 -36.29 2.32 21.78
CA ARG A 301 -35.19 2.76 20.92
C ARG A 301 -34.24 1.59 20.61
N PHE A 302 -33.89 0.79 21.60
CA PHE A 302 -33.08 -0.41 21.40
C PHE A 302 -33.76 -1.41 20.46
N MET A 303 -35.03 -1.74 20.69
CA MET A 303 -35.81 -2.63 19.82
C MET A 303 -35.89 -2.11 18.38
N ARG A 304 -36.13 -0.80 18.19
CA ARG A 304 -36.13 -0.18 16.86
C ARG A 304 -34.77 -0.28 16.16
N ASN A 305 -33.69 -0.01 16.88
CA ASN A 305 -32.33 -0.11 16.35
C ASN A 305 -31.98 -1.57 16.00
N ALA A 306 -32.31 -2.52 16.86
CA ALA A 306 -32.10 -3.94 16.63
C ALA A 306 -32.92 -4.44 15.43
N ALA A 307 -34.19 -4.06 15.33
CA ALA A 307 -35.06 -4.41 14.20
C ALA A 307 -34.60 -3.75 12.89
N ALA A 308 -34.09 -2.51 12.93
CA ALA A 308 -33.49 -1.86 11.75
C ALA A 308 -32.21 -2.57 11.31
N LYS A 309 -31.34 -2.95 12.25
CA LYS A 309 -30.14 -3.74 11.99
C LYS A 309 -30.48 -5.11 11.40
N TYR A 310 -31.45 -5.81 11.97
CA TYR A 310 -31.93 -7.10 11.45
C TYR A 310 -32.50 -6.97 10.04
N ARG A 311 -33.40 -6.00 9.78
CA ARG A 311 -33.94 -5.74 8.45
C ARG A 311 -32.85 -5.45 7.42
N ARG A 312 -31.83 -4.66 7.79
CA ARG A 312 -30.66 -4.40 6.93
C ARG A 312 -29.88 -5.68 6.63
N LEU A 313 -29.64 -6.55 7.63
CA LEU A 313 -28.94 -7.82 7.43
C LEU A 313 -29.72 -8.77 6.51
N VAL A 314 -31.04 -8.88 6.69
CA VAL A 314 -31.91 -9.67 5.83
C VAL A 314 -31.92 -9.14 4.41
N ALA A 315 -32.04 -7.81 4.23
CA ALA A 315 -32.00 -7.18 2.91
C ALA A 315 -30.65 -7.42 2.21
N ASN A 316 -29.53 -7.28 2.94
CA ASN A 316 -28.20 -7.60 2.40
C ASN A 316 -28.08 -9.06 1.97
N ARG A 317 -28.63 -9.99 2.76
CA ARG A 317 -28.61 -11.43 2.44
C ARG A 317 -29.42 -11.75 1.19
N LYS A 318 -30.65 -11.21 1.09
CA LYS A 318 -31.49 -11.36 -0.13
C LYS A 318 -30.81 -10.79 -1.36
N ALA A 319 -30.21 -9.60 -1.26
CA ALA A 319 -29.48 -8.98 -2.36
C ALA A 319 -28.19 -9.72 -2.75
N GLU A 320 -27.58 -10.49 -1.83
CA GLU A 320 -26.45 -11.39 -2.15
C GLU A 320 -26.95 -12.64 -2.87
N GLU A 321 -28.05 -13.24 -2.41
CA GLU A 321 -28.70 -14.41 -3.02
C GLU A 321 -29.20 -14.13 -4.44
N GLU A 322 -29.84 -12.97 -4.67
CA GLU A 322 -30.27 -12.53 -6.01
C GLU A 322 -29.08 -12.35 -6.96
N ARG A 323 -27.99 -11.73 -6.49
CA ARG A 323 -26.75 -11.59 -7.29
C ARG A 323 -26.17 -12.94 -7.69
N LEU A 324 -26.18 -13.90 -6.77
CA LEU A 324 -25.74 -15.27 -7.02
C LEU A 324 -26.61 -15.98 -8.06
N GLN A 325 -27.93 -15.84 -7.96
CA GLN A 325 -28.87 -16.41 -8.94
C GLN A 325 -28.63 -15.84 -10.34
N VAL A 326 -28.51 -14.51 -10.46
CA VAL A 326 -28.22 -13.85 -11.74
C VAL A 326 -26.87 -14.30 -12.32
N GLU A 327 -25.83 -14.48 -11.49
CA GLU A 327 -24.54 -14.99 -11.96
C GLU A 327 -24.62 -16.46 -12.39
N ALA A 328 -25.37 -17.29 -11.66
CA ALA A 328 -25.62 -18.69 -12.01
C ALA A 328 -26.36 -18.81 -13.35
N GLU A 329 -27.43 -18.03 -13.55
CA GLU A 329 -28.16 -17.95 -14.82
C GLU A 329 -27.26 -17.51 -15.98
N LYS A 330 -26.44 -16.48 -15.77
CA LYS A 330 -25.44 -16.05 -16.77
C LYS A 330 -24.41 -17.14 -17.08
N ARG A 331 -24.06 -17.99 -16.12
CA ARG A 331 -23.18 -19.14 -16.36
C ARG A 331 -23.88 -20.22 -17.18
N ILE A 332 -25.15 -20.53 -16.87
CA ILE A 332 -25.96 -21.50 -17.62
C ILE A 332 -26.14 -21.03 -19.07
N LYS A 333 -26.59 -19.79 -19.28
CA LYS A 333 -26.77 -19.18 -20.62
C LYS A 333 -25.49 -19.22 -21.45
N ARG A 334 -24.31 -18.99 -20.83
CA ARG A 334 -23.01 -19.10 -21.52
C ARG A 334 -22.70 -20.53 -21.94
N ILE A 335 -23.01 -21.52 -21.11
CA ILE A 335 -22.81 -22.94 -21.44
C ILE A 335 -23.75 -23.35 -22.57
N GLU A 336 -25.01 -22.94 -22.53
CA GLU A 336 -25.99 -23.20 -23.60
C GLU A 336 -25.56 -22.60 -24.93
N LEU A 337 -25.13 -21.34 -24.93
CA LEU A 337 -24.61 -20.68 -26.13
C LEU A 337 -23.35 -21.38 -26.66
N ALA A 338 -22.43 -21.80 -25.79
CA ALA A 338 -21.24 -22.54 -26.18
C ALA A 338 -21.56 -23.94 -26.74
N LYS A 339 -22.68 -24.55 -26.33
CA LYS A 339 -23.17 -25.82 -26.90
C LYS A 339 -23.76 -25.62 -28.29
N GLN A 340 -24.46 -24.51 -28.53
CA GLN A 340 -25.04 -24.18 -29.83
C GLN A 340 -23.98 -23.70 -30.85
N PHE A 341 -23.04 -22.87 -30.40
CA PHE A 341 -22.02 -22.22 -31.23
C PHE A 341 -20.62 -22.38 -30.62
N PRO A 342 -19.98 -23.56 -30.78
CA PRO A 342 -18.65 -23.80 -30.22
C PRO A 342 -17.58 -22.99 -30.97
N GLN A 343 -16.81 -22.16 -30.26
CA GLN A 343 -15.74 -21.36 -30.87
C GLN A 343 -14.36 -21.75 -30.34
N THR A 344 -14.25 -21.97 -29.04
CA THR A 344 -12.98 -22.24 -28.39
C THR A 344 -12.69 -23.74 -28.34
N LYS A 345 -11.40 -24.12 -28.22
CA LYS A 345 -10.99 -25.52 -27.99
C LYS A 345 -11.74 -26.14 -26.82
N ASP A 346 -11.90 -25.35 -25.78
CA ASP A 346 -12.63 -25.67 -24.57
C ASP A 346 -14.09 -26.03 -24.93
N ASP A 347 -14.79 -25.25 -25.74
CA ASP A 347 -16.19 -25.53 -26.11
C ASP A 347 -16.33 -26.88 -26.84
N PHE A 348 -15.38 -27.22 -27.71
CA PHE A 348 -15.32 -28.54 -28.34
C PHE A 348 -15.04 -29.67 -27.33
N GLU A 349 -14.15 -29.46 -26.35
CA GLU A 349 -13.92 -30.42 -25.26
C GLU A 349 -15.19 -30.67 -24.42
N MET A 350 -15.99 -29.63 -24.19
CA MET A 350 -17.29 -29.77 -23.52
C MET A 350 -18.25 -30.63 -24.35
N LEU A 351 -18.33 -30.41 -25.67
CA LEU A 351 -19.16 -31.25 -26.55
C LEU A 351 -18.70 -32.71 -26.55
N TYR A 352 -17.39 -32.98 -26.61
CA TYR A 352 -16.88 -34.35 -26.46
C TYR A 352 -17.22 -34.95 -25.10
N GLY A 353 -17.19 -34.17 -24.02
CA GLY A 353 -17.62 -34.59 -22.69
C GLY A 353 -19.10 -34.96 -22.62
N GLU A 354 -19.98 -34.20 -23.28
CA GLU A 354 -21.42 -34.51 -23.36
C GLU A 354 -21.69 -35.80 -24.17
N VAL A 355 -20.99 -35.98 -25.30
CA VAL A 355 -21.06 -37.24 -26.08
C VAL A 355 -20.59 -38.42 -25.22
N GLN A 356 -19.53 -38.25 -24.43
CA GLN A 356 -19.05 -39.30 -23.52
C GLN A 356 -20.05 -39.60 -22.40
N LYS A 357 -20.70 -38.58 -21.82
CA LYS A 357 -21.75 -38.74 -20.80
C LYS A 357 -22.95 -39.50 -21.36
N TRP A 358 -23.40 -39.11 -22.56
CA TRP A 358 -24.45 -39.81 -23.29
C TRP A 358 -24.07 -41.28 -23.56
N LYS A 359 -22.87 -41.54 -24.08
CA LYS A 359 -22.38 -42.92 -24.33
C LYS A 359 -22.40 -43.76 -23.07
N ILE A 360 -21.92 -43.25 -21.94
CA ILE A 360 -21.91 -43.99 -20.67
C ILE A 360 -23.33 -44.26 -20.18
N ALA A 361 -24.23 -43.29 -20.26
CA ALA A 361 -25.63 -43.46 -19.88
C ALA A 361 -26.33 -44.50 -20.76
N GLU A 362 -26.05 -44.46 -22.07
CA GLU A 362 -26.63 -45.37 -23.05
C GLU A 362 -26.09 -46.79 -22.94
N LEU A 363 -24.78 -46.95 -22.68
CA LEU A 363 -24.19 -48.25 -22.35
C LEU A 363 -24.83 -48.87 -21.10
N LYS A 364 -25.11 -48.05 -20.07
CA LYS A 364 -25.83 -48.50 -18.88
C LYS A 364 -27.28 -48.89 -19.20
N ARG A 365 -27.94 -48.15 -20.08
CA ARG A 365 -29.30 -48.45 -20.55
C ARG A 365 -29.34 -49.78 -21.31
N ILE A 366 -28.44 -49.95 -22.29
CA ILE A 366 -28.32 -51.18 -23.10
C ILE A 366 -27.98 -52.37 -22.21
N ALA A 367 -27.04 -52.23 -21.28
CA ALA A 367 -26.66 -53.30 -20.36
C ALA A 367 -27.80 -53.76 -19.43
N ARG A 368 -28.83 -52.94 -19.22
CA ARG A 368 -30.03 -53.30 -18.45
C ARG A 368 -31.12 -53.96 -19.30
N LEU A 369 -31.17 -53.66 -20.60
CA LEU A 369 -32.27 -54.06 -21.49
C LEU A 369 -31.94 -55.29 -22.35
N TYR A 370 -30.67 -55.48 -22.70
CA TYR A 370 -30.25 -56.50 -23.66
C TYR A 370 -29.10 -57.35 -23.11
N GLU A 371 -29.16 -58.65 -23.39
CA GLU A 371 -28.13 -59.62 -23.04
C GLU A 371 -27.65 -60.38 -24.28
N GLY A 372 -26.45 -60.99 -24.20
CA GLY A 372 -25.91 -61.83 -25.27
C GLY A 372 -25.71 -61.12 -26.62
N PRO A 373 -26.02 -61.77 -27.75
CA PRO A 373 -25.82 -61.21 -29.09
C PRO A 373 -26.59 -59.91 -29.37
N ALA A 374 -27.79 -59.76 -28.79
CA ALA A 374 -28.60 -58.55 -28.95
C ALA A 374 -27.92 -57.32 -28.35
N ARG A 375 -27.22 -57.48 -27.23
CA ARG A 375 -26.40 -56.42 -26.62
C ARG A 375 -25.29 -55.95 -27.55
N ILE A 376 -24.61 -56.88 -28.22
CA ILE A 376 -23.51 -56.56 -29.13
C ILE A 376 -24.04 -55.76 -30.34
N ALA A 377 -25.19 -56.16 -30.89
CA ALA A 377 -25.84 -55.42 -31.98
C ALA A 377 -26.20 -53.98 -31.57
N GLU A 378 -26.83 -53.79 -30.41
CA GLU A 378 -27.17 -52.45 -29.88
C GLU A 378 -25.94 -51.61 -29.56
N VAL A 379 -24.86 -52.22 -29.06
CA VAL A 379 -23.58 -51.53 -28.83
C VAL A 379 -22.94 -51.08 -30.15
N ASN A 380 -23.06 -51.86 -31.23
CA ASN A 380 -22.58 -51.45 -32.55
C ASN A 380 -23.39 -50.27 -33.10
N VAL A 381 -24.72 -50.30 -32.96
CA VAL A 381 -25.58 -49.15 -33.33
C VAL A 381 -25.22 -47.90 -32.52
N LEU A 382 -24.91 -48.07 -31.23
CA LEU A 382 -24.42 -46.96 -30.39
C LEU A 382 -23.07 -46.43 -30.88
N LEU A 383 -22.15 -47.30 -31.29
CA LEU A 383 -20.85 -46.91 -31.84
C LEU A 383 -21.00 -46.09 -33.13
N ASP A 384 -21.88 -46.51 -34.04
CA ASP A 384 -22.15 -45.78 -35.28
C ASP A 384 -22.69 -44.37 -34.99
N LYS A 385 -23.63 -44.25 -34.05
CA LYS A 385 -24.14 -42.96 -33.58
C LYS A 385 -23.03 -42.11 -32.95
N GLU A 386 -22.13 -42.70 -32.15
CA GLU A 386 -20.97 -42.00 -31.59
C GLU A 386 -20.07 -41.45 -32.71
N ILE A 387 -19.76 -42.26 -33.72
CA ILE A 387 -18.93 -41.86 -34.86
C ILE A 387 -19.57 -40.69 -35.61
N GLN A 388 -20.88 -40.75 -35.87
CA GLN A 388 -21.62 -39.67 -36.53
C GLN A 388 -21.54 -38.36 -35.72
N LEU A 389 -21.77 -38.41 -34.41
CA LEU A 389 -21.68 -37.24 -33.53
C LEU A 389 -20.25 -36.67 -33.49
N ARG A 390 -19.23 -37.52 -33.33
CA ARG A 390 -17.82 -37.09 -33.34
C ARG A 390 -17.42 -36.45 -34.66
N ASN A 391 -17.85 -37.03 -35.79
CA ASN A 391 -17.60 -36.48 -37.11
C ASN A 391 -18.31 -35.13 -37.30
N GLY A 392 -19.54 -34.97 -36.78
CA GLY A 392 -20.24 -33.69 -36.76
C GLY A 392 -19.47 -32.61 -36.01
N ILE A 393 -18.97 -32.93 -34.81
CA ILE A 393 -18.14 -32.02 -34.00
C ILE A 393 -16.85 -31.64 -34.75
N GLU A 394 -16.17 -32.60 -35.37
CA GLU A 394 -14.90 -32.33 -36.08
C GLU A 394 -15.13 -31.49 -37.35
N LYS A 395 -16.25 -31.66 -38.06
CA LYS A 395 -16.64 -30.79 -39.18
C LYS A 395 -16.83 -29.34 -38.73
N GLN A 396 -17.60 -29.13 -37.66
CA GLN A 396 -17.78 -27.78 -37.08
C GLN A 396 -16.44 -27.19 -36.64
N ARG A 397 -15.59 -27.98 -36.00
CA ARG A 397 -14.25 -27.56 -35.61
C ARG A 397 -13.39 -27.13 -36.79
N CYS A 398 -13.48 -27.84 -37.93
CA CYS A 398 -12.78 -27.46 -39.15
C CYS A 398 -13.30 -26.12 -39.72
N ILE A 399 -14.63 -25.93 -39.74
CA ILE A 399 -15.26 -24.67 -40.20
C ILE A 399 -14.81 -23.50 -39.32
N VAL A 400 -14.91 -23.65 -38.01
CA VAL A 400 -14.50 -22.62 -37.03
C VAL A 400 -13.01 -22.35 -37.12
N LYS A 401 -12.18 -23.39 -37.28
CA LYS A 401 -10.73 -23.23 -37.43
C LYS A 401 -10.37 -22.38 -38.66
N LYS A 402 -11.06 -22.57 -39.78
CA LYS A 402 -10.91 -21.78 -41.01
C LYS A 402 -11.40 -20.34 -40.80
N ALA A 403 -12.59 -20.15 -40.23
CA ALA A 403 -13.12 -18.81 -39.94
C ALA A 403 -12.24 -18.01 -38.96
N MET A 404 -11.61 -18.68 -37.99
CA MET A 404 -10.67 -18.08 -37.04
C MET A 404 -9.23 -18.01 -37.57
N GLU A 405 -8.94 -18.51 -38.76
CA GLU A 405 -7.58 -18.48 -39.33
C GLU A 405 -7.16 -17.06 -39.67
N ASP A 406 -8.02 -16.31 -40.35
CA ASP A 406 -7.80 -14.92 -40.72
C ASP A 406 -7.60 -14.04 -39.47
N PHE A 407 -8.47 -14.20 -38.47
CA PHE A 407 -8.33 -13.52 -37.18
C PHE A 407 -7.03 -13.87 -36.45
N ARG A 408 -6.60 -15.14 -36.50
CA ARG A 408 -5.32 -15.57 -35.88
C ARG A 408 -4.12 -14.98 -36.62
N ASN A 409 -4.18 -14.93 -37.94
CA ASN A 409 -3.14 -14.34 -38.78
C ASN A 409 -3.02 -12.83 -38.50
N GLU A 410 -4.14 -12.11 -38.46
CA GLU A 410 -4.14 -10.68 -38.12
C GLU A 410 -3.63 -10.42 -36.69
N LYS A 411 -4.08 -11.21 -35.71
CA LYS A 411 -3.60 -11.11 -34.32
C LYS A 411 -2.10 -11.41 -34.19
N MET A 412 -1.59 -12.31 -35.02
CA MET A 412 -0.16 -12.62 -35.06
C MET A 412 0.63 -11.47 -35.69
N LEU A 413 0.18 -10.92 -36.82
CA LEU A 413 0.82 -9.78 -37.48
C LEU A 413 0.86 -8.55 -36.58
N THR A 414 -0.26 -8.23 -35.94
CA THR A 414 -0.33 -7.15 -34.93
C THR A 414 0.67 -7.37 -33.81
N LYS A 415 0.75 -8.60 -33.27
CA LYS A 415 1.73 -8.94 -32.22
C LYS A 415 3.18 -8.84 -32.67
N LEU A 416 3.51 -9.24 -33.91
CA LEU A 416 4.86 -9.10 -34.47
C LEU A 416 5.24 -7.61 -34.66
N GLY A 417 4.25 -6.77 -34.95
CA GLY A 417 4.42 -5.33 -35.05
C GLY A 417 4.36 -4.58 -33.70
N GLU A 418 4.05 -5.22 -32.58
CA GLU A 418 3.96 -4.54 -31.27
C GLU A 418 5.35 -4.11 -30.78
N PRO A 419 5.48 -2.89 -30.22
CA PRO A 419 6.74 -2.47 -29.60
C PRO A 419 6.98 -3.29 -28.33
N ILE A 420 8.25 -3.52 -28.00
CA ILE A 420 8.63 -4.24 -26.78
C ILE A 420 8.26 -3.37 -25.58
N LYS A 421 7.51 -3.92 -24.62
CA LYS A 421 7.04 -3.19 -23.44
C LYS A 421 7.65 -3.80 -22.18
N TRP A 422 8.16 -2.95 -21.29
CA TRP A 422 8.53 -3.35 -19.94
C TRP A 422 8.16 -2.26 -18.94
N VAL A 423 8.06 -2.65 -17.66
CA VAL A 423 7.78 -1.71 -16.58
C VAL A 423 9.12 -1.22 -16.04
N GLY A 424 9.36 0.08 -16.16
CA GLY A 424 10.51 0.77 -15.60
C GLY A 424 10.28 1.23 -14.17
N TYR A 425 11.11 2.17 -13.71
CA TYR A 425 10.99 2.77 -12.38
C TYR A 425 9.63 3.49 -12.21
N LYS A 426 9.03 3.40 -11.01
CA LYS A 426 7.72 3.99 -10.66
C LYS A 426 6.55 3.50 -11.53
N ASP A 427 6.50 2.22 -11.87
CA ASP A 427 5.42 1.60 -12.67
C ASP A 427 5.20 2.23 -14.07
N ASN A 428 6.18 2.97 -14.59
CA ASN A 428 6.09 3.55 -15.94
C ASN A 428 6.32 2.48 -17.01
N ILE A 429 5.38 2.35 -17.95
CA ILE A 429 5.51 1.41 -19.08
C ILE A 429 6.38 2.06 -20.16
N ILE A 430 7.58 1.51 -20.39
CA ILE A 430 8.48 1.96 -21.44
C ILE A 430 8.22 1.14 -22.70
N HIS A 431 8.16 1.82 -23.85
CA HIS A 431 7.96 1.21 -25.17
C HIS A 431 9.24 1.36 -26.01
N LEU A 432 9.81 0.25 -26.47
CA LEU A 432 10.90 0.22 -27.44
C LEU A 432 10.37 -0.24 -28.79
N ASP A 433 10.33 0.68 -29.75
CA ASP A 433 10.04 0.35 -31.14
C ASP A 433 11.36 0.12 -31.88
N LEU A 434 11.49 -1.03 -32.51
CA LEU A 434 12.66 -1.42 -33.28
C LEU A 434 12.40 -1.21 -34.77
N LEU A 435 13.46 -1.03 -35.57
CA LEU A 435 13.32 -0.94 -37.02
C LEU A 435 12.62 -2.17 -37.62
N ARG A 436 12.86 -3.36 -37.03
CA ARG A 436 12.17 -4.60 -37.42
C ARG A 436 10.66 -4.56 -37.13
N THR A 437 10.23 -4.01 -36.00
CA THR A 437 8.79 -3.95 -35.64
C THR A 437 8.06 -2.93 -36.51
N GLN A 438 8.71 -1.81 -36.85
CA GLN A 438 8.23 -0.86 -37.84
C GLN A 438 8.13 -1.49 -39.24
N ARG A 439 9.16 -2.24 -39.66
CA ARG A 439 9.15 -2.96 -40.96
C ARG A 439 8.02 -3.98 -41.04
N VAL A 440 7.76 -4.74 -39.97
CA VAL A 440 6.62 -5.67 -39.90
C VAL A 440 5.28 -4.95 -40.05
N ARG A 441 5.09 -3.78 -39.42
CA ARG A 441 3.85 -2.98 -39.58
C ARG A 441 3.66 -2.56 -41.04
N PHE A 442 4.72 -2.06 -41.67
CA PHE A 442 4.71 -1.68 -43.08
C PHE A 442 4.34 -2.88 -43.98
N LEU A 443 5.00 -4.04 -43.82
CA LEU A 443 4.70 -5.24 -44.61
C LEU A 443 3.29 -5.80 -44.32
N THR A 444 2.77 -5.58 -43.11
CA THR A 444 1.40 -5.94 -42.72
C THR A 444 0.37 -5.07 -43.42
N GLU A 445 0.63 -3.78 -43.59
CA GLU A 445 -0.25 -2.89 -44.37
C GLU A 445 -0.31 -3.33 -45.83
N VAL A 446 0.84 -3.63 -46.43
CA VAL A 446 0.92 -4.16 -47.80
C VAL A 446 0.21 -5.51 -47.92
N TYR A 447 0.33 -6.38 -46.91
CA TYR A 447 -0.42 -7.64 -46.87
C TYR A 447 -1.94 -7.43 -46.85
N LYS A 448 -2.42 -6.46 -46.05
CA LYS A 448 -3.84 -6.09 -46.00
C LYS A 448 -4.31 -5.54 -47.35
N ASP A 449 -3.48 -4.76 -48.03
CA ASP A 449 -3.79 -4.25 -49.37
C ASP A 449 -3.81 -5.37 -50.42
N MET A 450 -2.91 -6.36 -50.33
CA MET A 450 -2.90 -7.55 -51.20
C MET A 450 -4.14 -8.44 -51.03
N GLN A 451 -4.79 -8.41 -49.87
CA GLN A 451 -6.03 -9.16 -49.61
C GLN A 451 -7.28 -8.45 -50.14
N LYS A 452 -7.27 -7.13 -50.30
CA LYS A 452 -8.43 -6.36 -50.78
C LYS A 452 -8.75 -6.73 -52.23
N LYS A 453 -10.04 -6.86 -52.53
CA LYS A 453 -10.53 -6.99 -53.91
C LYS A 453 -10.60 -5.61 -54.54
N THR A 454 -9.55 -5.22 -55.26
CA THR A 454 -9.45 -3.94 -55.99
C THR A 454 -9.78 -4.09 -57.47
N SER A 455 -10.03 -2.94 -58.12
CA SER A 455 -10.18 -2.89 -59.58
C SER A 455 -8.89 -3.32 -60.30
N ARG A 456 -8.99 -3.66 -61.59
CA ARG A 456 -7.85 -4.16 -62.38
C ARG A 456 -6.68 -3.18 -62.40
N GLU A 457 -6.96 -1.89 -62.56
CA GLU A 457 -5.96 -0.83 -62.67
C GLU A 457 -5.25 -0.59 -61.32
N GLU A 458 -6.03 -0.41 -60.25
CA GLU A 458 -5.50 -0.27 -58.89
C GLU A 458 -4.69 -1.50 -58.45
N ARG A 459 -5.10 -2.70 -58.88
CA ARG A 459 -4.39 -3.95 -58.60
C ARG A 459 -3.03 -4.00 -59.32
N LEU A 460 -2.95 -3.56 -60.58
CA LEU A 460 -1.69 -3.50 -61.32
C LEU A 460 -0.71 -2.49 -60.71
N GLU A 461 -1.22 -1.36 -60.23
CA GLU A 461 -0.41 -0.36 -59.53
C GLU A 461 0.12 -0.92 -58.20
N LEU A 462 -0.74 -1.58 -57.42
CA LEU A 462 -0.35 -2.25 -56.18
C LEU A 462 0.71 -3.33 -56.43
N LEU A 463 0.52 -4.19 -57.43
CA LEU A 463 1.50 -5.24 -57.77
C LEU A 463 2.84 -4.66 -58.21
N SER A 464 2.83 -3.52 -58.91
CA SER A 464 4.06 -2.82 -59.28
C SER A 464 4.80 -2.25 -58.05
N LYS A 465 4.06 -1.71 -57.07
CA LYS A 465 4.62 -1.27 -55.78
C LYS A 465 5.18 -2.45 -54.99
N VAL A 466 4.43 -3.56 -54.90
CA VAL A 466 4.85 -4.79 -54.21
C VAL A 466 6.10 -5.39 -54.85
N LYS A 467 6.18 -5.42 -56.19
CA LYS A 467 7.37 -5.86 -56.92
C LYS A 467 8.61 -5.05 -56.56
N ARG A 468 8.47 -3.72 -56.41
CA ARG A 468 9.57 -2.86 -55.94
C ARG A 468 10.00 -3.22 -54.51
N ILE A 469 9.04 -3.38 -53.60
CA ILE A 469 9.31 -3.72 -52.20
C ILE A 469 10.03 -5.07 -52.09
N LEU A 470 9.66 -6.05 -52.91
CA LEU A 470 10.31 -7.36 -52.95
C LEU A 470 11.78 -7.28 -53.33
N LEU A 471 12.14 -6.39 -54.27
CA LEU A 471 13.54 -6.23 -54.69
C LEU A 471 14.47 -5.82 -53.56
N ASP A 472 13.94 -5.21 -52.49
CA ASP A 472 14.68 -4.84 -51.27
C ASP A 472 14.84 -6.03 -50.30
N GLU A 473 14.02 -7.08 -50.41
CA GLU A 473 13.92 -8.23 -49.48
C GLU A 473 14.55 -9.51 -50.06
N ARG A 474 15.69 -9.40 -50.73
CA ARG A 474 16.36 -10.53 -51.43
C ARG A 474 16.89 -11.64 -50.51
N GLU A 475 16.89 -11.39 -49.22
CA GLU A 475 17.44 -12.31 -48.22
C GLU A 475 16.44 -13.42 -47.83
N PHE A 476 15.19 -13.33 -48.31
CA PHE A 476 14.16 -14.34 -48.10
C PHE A 476 14.40 -15.57 -49.02
N PRO A 477 14.46 -16.81 -48.47
CA PRO A 477 14.77 -18.02 -49.26
C PRO A 477 13.83 -18.26 -50.46
N ASP A 478 12.53 -18.04 -50.30
CA ASP A 478 11.53 -18.28 -51.36
C ASP A 478 11.19 -17.00 -52.16
N PHE A 479 12.13 -16.04 -52.21
CA PHE A 479 11.99 -14.78 -52.94
C PHE A 479 11.67 -14.98 -54.43
N VAL A 480 12.34 -15.94 -55.08
CA VAL A 480 12.18 -16.20 -56.52
C VAL A 480 10.73 -16.62 -56.82
N GLU A 481 10.17 -17.49 -55.98
CA GLU A 481 8.82 -17.99 -56.16
C GLU A 481 7.77 -16.88 -56.04
N ILE A 482 7.86 -16.03 -55.00
CA ILE A 482 6.90 -14.94 -54.83
C ILE A 482 7.00 -13.90 -55.94
N PHE A 483 8.22 -13.61 -56.41
CA PHE A 483 8.45 -12.68 -57.52
C PHE A 483 7.83 -13.19 -58.82
N ASP A 484 8.05 -14.47 -59.16
CA ASP A 484 7.48 -15.10 -60.35
C ASP A 484 5.96 -15.15 -60.32
N LEU A 485 5.36 -15.44 -59.15
CA LEU A 485 3.91 -15.47 -58.99
C LEU A 485 3.28 -14.08 -59.16
N ILE A 486 3.95 -13.02 -58.73
CA ILE A 486 3.49 -11.64 -58.94
C ILE A 486 3.65 -11.25 -60.40
N GLN A 487 4.78 -11.57 -61.04
CA GLN A 487 4.98 -11.29 -62.45
C GLN A 487 3.96 -12.03 -63.33
N ARG A 488 3.63 -13.28 -62.97
CA ARG A 488 2.58 -14.06 -63.63
C ARG A 488 1.21 -13.42 -63.45
N GLU A 489 0.87 -12.88 -62.28
CA GLU A 489 -0.40 -12.16 -62.09
C GLU A 489 -0.45 -10.88 -62.93
N ILE A 490 0.63 -10.10 -62.97
CA ILE A 490 0.72 -8.88 -63.80
C ILE A 490 0.48 -9.24 -65.27
N ASN A 491 1.16 -10.26 -65.78
CA ASN A 491 1.02 -10.68 -67.18
C ASN A 491 -0.41 -11.15 -67.48
N LEU A 492 -1.02 -11.95 -66.61
CA LEU A 492 -2.41 -12.38 -66.76
C LEU A 492 -3.37 -11.18 -66.75
N LEU A 493 -3.20 -10.27 -65.78
CA LEU A 493 -4.01 -9.06 -65.68
C LEU A 493 -3.81 -8.10 -66.85
N ILE A 494 -2.70 -8.13 -67.57
CA ILE A 494 -2.50 -7.28 -68.76
C ILE A 494 -3.15 -7.92 -69.99
N HIS A 495 -2.96 -9.24 -70.18
CA HIS A 495 -3.26 -9.90 -71.44
C HIS A 495 -4.62 -10.60 -71.51
N THR A 496 -5.26 -10.94 -70.39
CA THR A 496 -6.54 -11.68 -70.39
C THR A 496 -7.70 -10.88 -69.80
N LYS A 497 -8.90 -11.07 -70.38
CA LYS A 497 -10.16 -10.47 -69.87
C LYS A 497 -10.80 -11.29 -68.74
N TYR A 498 -10.63 -12.61 -68.76
CA TYR A 498 -11.18 -13.53 -67.76
C TYR A 498 -10.17 -14.62 -67.43
N CYS A 499 -9.63 -14.61 -66.20
CA CYS A 499 -8.85 -15.70 -65.64
C CYS A 499 -9.15 -15.82 -64.15
N ASP A 500 -9.31 -17.05 -63.67
CA ASP A 500 -9.40 -17.31 -62.23
C ASP A 500 -7.99 -17.20 -61.60
N VAL A 501 -7.73 -16.08 -60.95
CA VAL A 501 -6.48 -15.78 -60.25
C VAL A 501 -6.56 -16.08 -58.76
N GLU A 502 -7.65 -16.68 -58.25
CA GLU A 502 -7.83 -16.88 -56.81
C GLU A 502 -6.78 -17.79 -56.18
N ILE A 503 -6.43 -18.88 -56.88
CA ILE A 503 -5.42 -19.84 -56.39
C ILE A 503 -4.03 -19.16 -56.37
N LEU A 504 -3.72 -18.37 -57.39
CA LEU A 504 -2.48 -17.61 -57.50
C LEU A 504 -2.37 -16.60 -56.34
N ARG A 505 -3.43 -15.83 -56.09
CA ARG A 505 -3.50 -14.85 -55.00
C ARG A 505 -3.41 -15.51 -53.62
N LYS A 506 -4.05 -16.66 -53.43
CA LYS A 506 -3.91 -17.45 -52.18
C LYS A 506 -2.45 -17.84 -51.94
N ARG A 507 -1.74 -18.32 -52.98
CA ARG A 507 -0.33 -18.70 -52.89
C ARG A 507 0.58 -17.49 -52.60
N GLN A 508 0.38 -16.37 -53.31
CA GLN A 508 1.10 -15.12 -53.04
C GLN A 508 0.92 -14.65 -51.58
N ASN A 509 -0.32 -14.67 -51.06
CA ASN A 509 -0.61 -14.27 -49.69
C ASN A 509 0.04 -15.18 -48.65
N LEU A 510 0.17 -16.49 -48.92
CA LEU A 510 0.88 -17.43 -48.05
C LEU A 510 2.39 -17.12 -48.01
N LEU A 511 3.01 -16.94 -49.18
CA LEU A 511 4.44 -16.62 -49.26
C LEU A 511 4.77 -15.25 -48.65
N TRP A 512 3.90 -14.25 -48.86
CA TRP A 512 4.06 -12.94 -48.23
C TRP A 512 4.00 -13.04 -46.70
N MET A 513 3.11 -13.88 -46.18
CA MET A 513 3.01 -14.14 -44.74
C MET A 513 4.24 -14.89 -44.20
N GLU A 514 4.85 -15.78 -44.99
CA GLU A 514 6.10 -16.46 -44.63
C GLU A 514 7.28 -15.49 -44.63
N MET A 515 7.34 -14.58 -45.59
CA MET A 515 8.32 -13.50 -45.63
C MET A 515 8.24 -12.61 -44.38
N ILE A 516 7.04 -12.22 -43.93
CA ILE A 516 6.87 -11.43 -42.69
C ILE A 516 7.36 -12.20 -41.44
N LYS A 517 7.23 -13.54 -41.43
CA LYS A 517 7.66 -14.39 -40.31
C LYS A 517 9.16 -14.69 -40.32
N PHE A 518 9.82 -14.49 -41.45
CA PHE A 518 11.22 -14.85 -41.62
C PHE A 518 12.09 -14.05 -40.66
N SER A 519 12.91 -14.74 -39.87
CA SER A 519 13.93 -14.14 -39.02
C SER A 519 15.28 -14.80 -39.34
N LYS A 520 16.32 -13.97 -39.53
CA LYS A 520 17.68 -14.47 -39.79
C LYS A 520 18.28 -15.21 -38.58
N ASP A 521 17.83 -14.87 -37.38
CA ASP A 521 18.34 -15.46 -36.14
C ASP A 521 17.89 -16.91 -35.99
N LYS A 522 18.84 -17.83 -35.81
CA LYS A 522 18.53 -19.23 -35.51
C LYS A 522 17.79 -19.30 -34.16
N PRO A 523 16.70 -20.07 -34.04
CA PRO A 523 16.05 -20.26 -32.76
C PRO A 523 17.05 -20.87 -31.76
N PRO A 524 17.01 -20.48 -30.48
CA PRO A 524 17.90 -21.03 -29.46
C PRO A 524 17.72 -22.56 -29.39
N ASP A 525 18.83 -23.30 -29.46
CA ASP A 525 18.79 -24.76 -29.39
C ASP A 525 18.18 -25.17 -28.04
N HIS A 526 17.05 -25.86 -28.09
CA HIS A 526 16.26 -26.22 -26.92
C HIS A 526 16.90 -27.39 -26.17
N GLY A 527 18.11 -27.21 -25.63
CA GLY A 527 18.76 -28.11 -24.68
C GLY A 527 18.76 -29.60 -25.06
N GLU A 528 18.87 -30.45 -24.04
CA GLU A 528 18.85 -31.91 -24.19
C GLU A 528 17.52 -32.43 -24.73
N LYS A 529 17.63 -33.42 -25.63
CA LYS A 529 16.51 -34.02 -26.35
C LYS A 529 16.30 -35.45 -25.84
N ARG A 530 15.07 -35.79 -25.46
CA ARG A 530 14.67 -37.13 -24.99
C ARG A 530 13.63 -37.72 -25.95
N MET A 531 13.61 -39.04 -26.11
CA MET A 531 12.59 -39.73 -26.89
C MET A 531 11.34 -40.01 -26.06
N CYS A 532 10.17 -39.67 -26.58
CA CYS A 532 8.89 -39.98 -25.95
C CYS A 532 8.56 -41.48 -26.11
N GLU A 533 8.19 -42.16 -25.03
CA GLU A 533 7.84 -43.58 -25.09
C GLU A 533 6.60 -43.89 -25.94
N VAL A 534 5.62 -42.98 -25.95
CA VAL A 534 4.31 -43.20 -26.59
C VAL A 534 4.36 -42.89 -28.08
N CYS A 535 4.95 -41.76 -28.48
CA CYS A 535 5.01 -41.39 -29.90
C CYS A 535 6.36 -41.67 -30.57
N LYS A 536 7.36 -42.17 -29.82
CA LYS A 536 8.71 -42.47 -30.29
C LYS A 536 9.40 -41.32 -31.04
N LYS A 537 9.00 -40.07 -30.76
CA LYS A 537 9.60 -38.87 -31.34
C LYS A 537 10.56 -38.25 -30.33
N VAL A 538 11.75 -37.91 -30.80
CA VAL A 538 12.75 -37.14 -30.05
C VAL A 538 12.29 -35.70 -29.93
N LYS A 539 12.25 -35.18 -28.71
CA LYS A 539 11.76 -33.83 -28.37
C LYS A 539 12.62 -33.23 -27.27
N PRO A 540 12.71 -31.89 -27.18
CA PRO A 540 13.39 -31.26 -26.06
C PRO A 540 12.64 -31.54 -24.74
N TYR A 541 13.35 -31.58 -23.61
CA TYR A 541 12.74 -31.82 -22.29
C TYR A 541 11.56 -30.89 -21.97
N SER A 542 11.61 -29.64 -22.44
CA SER A 542 10.52 -28.65 -22.27
C SER A 542 9.17 -29.10 -22.87
N HIS A 543 9.19 -30.04 -23.82
CA HIS A 543 8.00 -30.62 -24.44
C HIS A 543 7.48 -31.88 -23.73
N PHE A 544 8.13 -32.31 -22.65
CA PHE A 544 7.64 -33.38 -21.78
C PHE A 544 6.78 -32.83 -20.64
N ALA A 545 5.80 -33.63 -20.22
CA ALA A 545 4.93 -33.28 -19.10
C ALA A 545 5.68 -33.59 -17.79
N LEU A 546 6.15 -32.55 -17.11
CA LEU A 546 6.64 -32.65 -15.74
C LEU A 546 5.43 -32.93 -14.84
N ARG A 547 5.46 -34.02 -14.08
CA ARG A 547 4.38 -34.41 -13.18
C ARG A 547 4.90 -34.41 -11.76
N THR A 548 4.11 -33.82 -10.89
CA THR A 548 4.34 -33.77 -9.44
C THR A 548 4.50 -35.15 -8.79
N ARG A 549 3.83 -36.16 -9.33
CA ARG A 549 3.72 -37.51 -8.76
C ARG A 549 4.57 -38.56 -9.47
N GLN A 550 5.54 -38.16 -10.30
CA GLN A 550 6.30 -39.09 -11.14
C GLN A 550 7.78 -39.14 -10.86
N ASN A 551 8.33 -40.35 -11.01
CA ASN A 551 9.76 -40.59 -10.89
C ASN A 551 10.51 -40.33 -12.21
N ASN A 552 9.90 -40.60 -13.37
CA ASN A 552 10.54 -40.45 -14.69
C ASN A 552 9.67 -39.65 -15.68
N VAL A 553 10.33 -38.85 -16.53
CA VAL A 553 9.72 -37.96 -17.51
C VAL A 553 9.78 -38.57 -18.91
N ASP A 554 8.86 -39.49 -19.21
CA ASP A 554 8.97 -40.34 -20.41
C ASP A 554 7.90 -40.07 -21.48
N THR A 555 6.90 -39.26 -21.15
CA THR A 555 5.79 -38.94 -22.05
C THR A 555 5.75 -37.46 -22.43
N CYS A 556 5.66 -37.18 -23.74
CA CYS A 556 5.53 -35.82 -24.21
C CYS A 556 4.15 -35.22 -23.88
N LYS A 557 4.07 -33.90 -23.68
CA LYS A 557 2.83 -33.15 -23.38
C LYS A 557 1.67 -33.53 -24.31
N ARG A 558 1.94 -33.67 -25.61
CA ARG A 558 0.91 -34.04 -26.61
C ARG A 558 0.31 -35.43 -26.34
N CYS A 559 1.15 -36.44 -26.11
CA CYS A 559 0.67 -37.80 -25.81
C CYS A 559 -0.01 -37.88 -24.45
N TYR A 560 0.49 -37.11 -23.49
CA TYR A 560 -0.10 -36.97 -22.17
C TYR A 560 -1.54 -36.44 -22.24
N TYR A 561 -1.72 -35.27 -22.87
CA TYR A 561 -3.05 -34.66 -22.99
C TYR A 561 -4.02 -35.47 -23.84
N ILE A 562 -3.54 -36.27 -24.81
CA ILE A 562 -4.41 -37.20 -25.56
C ILE A 562 -5.01 -38.27 -24.65
N LYS A 563 -4.25 -38.82 -23.69
CA LYS A 563 -4.79 -39.82 -22.74
C LYS A 563 -5.79 -39.21 -21.75
N ILE A 564 -5.68 -37.92 -21.45
CA ILE A 564 -6.47 -37.20 -20.43
C ILE A 564 -7.71 -36.50 -21.02
N ALA A 565 -7.84 -36.45 -22.34
CA ALA A 565 -8.86 -35.69 -23.07
C ALA A 565 -10.32 -36.16 -22.87
N SER A 566 -10.62 -37.08 -21.94
CA SER A 566 -11.95 -37.66 -21.76
C SER A 566 -12.75 -37.14 -20.55
N THR A 567 -12.25 -36.16 -19.78
CA THR A 567 -12.92 -35.68 -18.55
C THR A 567 -13.02 -34.15 -18.43
N ASP A 568 -13.91 -33.68 -17.54
CA ASP A 568 -14.28 -32.28 -17.26
C ASP A 568 -13.09 -31.41 -16.77
N ASN A 569 -12.03 -31.28 -17.56
CA ASN A 569 -10.76 -30.63 -17.20
C ASN A 569 -10.92 -29.13 -16.92
N LYS A 570 -11.97 -28.49 -17.47
CA LYS A 570 -12.23 -27.06 -17.27
C LYS A 570 -12.58 -26.70 -15.83
N THR A 571 -13.36 -27.52 -15.14
CA THR A 571 -13.79 -27.25 -13.77
C THR A 571 -12.60 -27.38 -12.82
N TYR A 572 -11.79 -28.43 -12.97
CA TYR A 572 -10.54 -28.59 -12.21
C TYR A 572 -9.56 -27.44 -12.49
N ALA A 573 -9.40 -27.01 -13.75
CA ALA A 573 -8.60 -25.83 -14.08
C ALA A 573 -9.14 -24.55 -13.44
N ALA A 574 -10.45 -24.36 -13.42
CA ALA A 574 -11.09 -23.20 -12.80
C ALA A 574 -10.89 -23.18 -11.29
N ILE A 575 -10.94 -24.34 -10.63
CA ILE A 575 -10.65 -24.49 -9.20
C ILE A 575 -9.18 -24.17 -8.93
N LEU A 576 -8.23 -24.72 -9.70
CA LEU A 576 -6.81 -24.39 -9.56
C LEU A 576 -6.54 -22.89 -9.71
N ARG A 577 -7.11 -22.27 -10.76
CA ARG A 577 -6.99 -20.82 -10.97
C ARG A 577 -7.66 -20.00 -9.87
N ALA A 578 -8.69 -20.52 -9.20
CA ALA A 578 -9.31 -19.84 -8.06
C ALA A 578 -8.37 -19.85 -6.85
N ILE A 579 -7.79 -21.01 -6.53
CA ILE A 579 -6.79 -21.17 -5.46
C ILE A 579 -5.61 -20.23 -5.72
N GLN A 580 -5.00 -20.29 -6.90
CA GLN A 580 -3.85 -19.44 -7.27
C GLN A 580 -4.16 -17.94 -7.18
N ARG A 581 -5.40 -17.52 -7.50
CA ARG A 581 -5.82 -16.12 -7.37
C ARG A 581 -5.98 -15.72 -5.90
N ASP A 582 -6.53 -16.60 -5.07
CA ASP A 582 -6.74 -16.31 -3.65
C ASP A 582 -5.41 -16.27 -2.89
N GLU A 583 -4.47 -17.17 -3.19
CA GLU A 583 -3.10 -17.15 -2.66
C GLU A 583 -2.36 -15.87 -3.05
N ARG A 584 -2.48 -15.45 -4.32
CA ARG A 584 -1.86 -14.23 -4.82
C ARG A 584 -2.43 -12.97 -4.17
N LYS A 585 -3.75 -12.93 -3.91
CA LYS A 585 -4.38 -11.81 -3.17
C LYS A 585 -3.85 -11.70 -1.74
N ARG A 586 -3.48 -12.83 -1.12
CA ARG A 586 -2.93 -12.91 0.23
C ARG A 586 -1.42 -12.71 0.29
N ARG A 587 -0.74 -12.55 -0.86
CA ARG A 587 0.73 -12.42 -0.99
C ARG A 587 1.52 -13.65 -0.53
N CYS A 588 0.89 -14.83 -0.54
CA CYS A 588 1.51 -16.11 -0.18
C CYS A 588 2.20 -16.74 -1.39
N ASN A 589 3.31 -16.15 -1.82
CA ASN A 589 3.99 -16.47 -3.07
C ASN A 589 4.71 -17.84 -3.07
N ALA A 590 5.05 -18.36 -1.89
CA ALA A 590 5.69 -19.66 -1.71
C ALA A 590 4.69 -20.84 -1.62
N SER A 591 3.39 -20.59 -1.80
CA SER A 591 2.38 -21.64 -1.70
C SER A 591 2.55 -22.72 -2.77
N PHE A 592 2.35 -23.98 -2.37
CA PHE A 592 2.29 -25.15 -3.24
C PHE A 592 1.23 -25.05 -4.35
N ALA A 593 0.27 -24.11 -4.24
CA ALA A 593 -0.73 -23.83 -5.25
C ALA A 593 -0.14 -23.44 -6.62
N PHE A 594 1.06 -22.86 -6.66
CA PHE A 594 1.71 -22.46 -7.92
C PHE A 594 2.49 -23.59 -8.60
N VAL A 595 2.84 -24.65 -7.86
CA VAL A 595 3.52 -25.84 -8.39
C VAL A 595 2.51 -26.83 -8.98
N LEU A 596 1.31 -26.92 -8.37
CA LEU A 596 0.30 -27.91 -8.75
C LEU A 596 -0.20 -27.76 -10.18
N GLN A 597 -0.42 -28.92 -10.80
CA GLN A 597 -1.07 -29.02 -12.09
C GLN A 597 -2.54 -29.41 -11.98
N MET A 598 -3.25 -29.33 -13.11
CA MET A 598 -4.68 -29.65 -13.18
C MET A 598 -4.99 -31.09 -12.74
N ASP A 599 -4.10 -32.03 -13.04
CA ASP A 599 -4.27 -33.45 -12.70
C ASP A 599 -4.11 -33.72 -11.21
N ASP A 600 -3.34 -32.89 -10.51
CA ASP A 600 -3.15 -32.99 -9.07
C ASP A 600 -4.41 -32.53 -8.33
N ILE A 601 -5.05 -31.44 -8.79
CA ILE A 601 -6.35 -31.00 -8.27
C ILE A 601 -7.44 -32.05 -8.54
N ARG A 602 -7.41 -32.68 -9.71
CA ARG A 602 -8.33 -33.79 -10.00
C ARG A 602 -8.13 -34.95 -9.03
N TYR A 603 -6.89 -35.32 -8.75
CA TYR A 603 -6.60 -36.37 -7.76
C TYR A 603 -7.07 -35.97 -6.35
N ILE A 604 -6.84 -34.73 -5.94
CA ILE A 604 -7.33 -34.21 -4.65
C ILE A 604 -8.85 -34.35 -4.57
N ILE A 605 -9.58 -33.87 -5.57
CA ILE A 605 -11.05 -33.91 -5.53
C ILE A 605 -11.58 -35.34 -5.64
N ASP A 606 -11.09 -36.15 -6.59
CA ASP A 606 -11.68 -37.46 -6.89
C ASP A 606 -11.23 -38.55 -5.89
N GLN A 607 -9.96 -38.55 -5.49
CA GLN A 607 -9.39 -39.63 -4.67
C GLN A 607 -9.33 -39.28 -3.18
N ILE A 608 -9.03 -38.02 -2.82
CA ILE A 608 -8.92 -37.60 -1.41
C ILE A 608 -10.28 -37.13 -0.87
N TRP A 609 -11.02 -36.35 -1.65
CA TRP A 609 -12.33 -35.81 -1.24
C TRP A 609 -13.54 -36.53 -1.86
N HIS A 610 -13.31 -37.60 -2.64
CA HIS A 610 -14.35 -38.45 -3.23
C HIS A 610 -15.43 -37.71 -4.03
N SER A 611 -15.03 -36.63 -4.71
CA SER A 611 -15.84 -35.78 -5.59
C SER A 611 -17.08 -35.15 -4.93
N HIS A 612 -17.09 -34.97 -3.60
CA HIS A 612 -18.20 -34.33 -2.89
C HIS A 612 -17.72 -33.34 -1.82
N SER A 613 -18.58 -32.38 -1.45
CA SER A 613 -18.35 -31.49 -0.32
C SER A 613 -18.47 -32.23 1.00
N ILE A 614 -17.60 -31.97 1.97
CA ILE A 614 -17.67 -32.63 3.29
C ILE A 614 -18.94 -32.27 4.08
N LEU A 615 -19.47 -31.05 3.92
CA LEU A 615 -20.64 -30.58 4.68
C LEU A 615 -21.97 -31.04 4.07
N SER A 616 -22.33 -30.57 2.86
CA SER A 616 -23.61 -30.92 2.23
C SER A 616 -23.61 -32.23 1.43
N LYS A 617 -22.47 -32.93 1.32
CA LYS A 617 -22.28 -34.11 0.45
C LYS A 617 -22.69 -33.88 -1.01
N ASN A 618 -22.67 -32.63 -1.47
CA ASN A 618 -23.00 -32.29 -2.84
C ASN A 618 -21.86 -32.72 -3.78
N ALA A 619 -22.19 -33.51 -4.80
CA ALA A 619 -21.25 -34.05 -5.78
C ALA A 619 -21.11 -33.20 -7.06
N VAL A 620 -21.77 -32.03 -7.12
CA VAL A 620 -21.72 -31.16 -8.31
C VAL A 620 -20.36 -30.45 -8.40
N LEU A 621 -19.48 -30.98 -9.26
CA LEU A 621 -18.10 -30.52 -9.43
C LEU A 621 -17.94 -29.02 -9.73
N SER A 622 -18.89 -28.39 -10.44
CA SER A 622 -18.83 -26.96 -10.77
C SER A 622 -18.98 -26.04 -9.57
N ASN A 623 -19.61 -26.54 -8.50
CA ASN A 623 -19.86 -25.80 -7.26
C ASN A 623 -18.79 -26.06 -6.20
N LEU A 624 -17.92 -27.07 -6.40
CA LEU A 624 -16.86 -27.41 -5.47
C LEU A 624 -15.72 -26.38 -5.50
N ARG A 625 -15.18 -26.10 -4.33
CA ARG A 625 -14.06 -25.22 -4.04
C ARG A 625 -13.16 -25.88 -3.00
N LEU A 626 -11.88 -25.51 -3.02
CA LEU A 626 -10.87 -25.97 -2.07
C LEU A 626 -10.28 -24.79 -1.27
N PRO A 627 -11.05 -24.13 -0.39
CA PRO A 627 -10.51 -23.12 0.51
C PRO A 627 -9.47 -23.72 1.47
N ARG A 628 -8.64 -22.84 2.06
CA ARG A 628 -7.72 -23.21 3.14
C ARG A 628 -8.50 -23.74 4.34
N TRP A 629 -8.00 -24.80 4.99
CA TRP A 629 -8.56 -25.26 6.26
C TRP A 629 -8.15 -24.29 7.38
N LEU A 630 -6.86 -24.14 7.64
CA LEU A 630 -6.31 -23.14 8.57
C LEU A 630 -5.97 -21.85 7.82
N LYS A 631 -6.52 -20.72 8.30
CA LYS A 631 -6.32 -19.40 7.67
C LYS A 631 -4.86 -18.90 7.75
N GLY A 632 -4.17 -19.23 8.84
CA GLY A 632 -2.81 -18.75 9.14
C GLY A 632 -1.72 -19.45 8.34
N GLU A 633 -1.98 -20.66 7.84
CA GLU A 633 -1.03 -21.42 7.03
C GLU A 633 -1.31 -21.24 5.54
N ASP A 634 -0.26 -21.34 4.72
CA ASP A 634 -0.38 -21.30 3.27
C ASP A 634 -1.19 -22.47 2.72
N TRP A 635 -1.79 -22.26 1.55
CA TRP A 635 -2.57 -23.32 0.93
C TRP A 635 -1.65 -24.48 0.54
N SER A 636 -2.07 -25.69 0.88
CA SER A 636 -1.41 -26.94 0.51
C SER A 636 -2.44 -28.05 0.35
N PRO A 637 -2.10 -29.18 -0.30
CA PRO A 637 -3.00 -30.33 -0.37
C PRO A 637 -3.48 -30.85 1.00
N TRP A 638 -2.68 -30.64 2.05
CA TRP A 638 -2.98 -31.02 3.44
C TRP A 638 -3.41 -29.83 4.33
N ASN A 639 -3.69 -28.67 3.73
CA ASN A 639 -4.32 -27.52 4.38
C ASN A 639 -5.49 -27.03 3.50
N CYS A 640 -6.27 -27.96 2.96
CA CYS A 640 -7.43 -27.65 2.13
C CYS A 640 -8.66 -28.42 2.59
N ILE A 641 -9.86 -27.92 2.28
CA ILE A 641 -11.12 -28.59 2.55
C ILE A 641 -12.03 -28.51 1.31
N CYS A 642 -12.69 -29.61 0.94
CA CYS A 642 -13.63 -29.60 -0.20
C CYS A 642 -15.02 -29.14 0.26
N LEU A 643 -15.44 -27.96 -0.22
CA LEU A 643 -16.69 -27.30 0.13
C LEU A 643 -17.42 -26.78 -1.11
N THR A 644 -18.72 -26.55 -0.99
CA THR A 644 -19.46 -25.80 -2.02
C THR A 644 -19.10 -24.30 -1.97
N GLU A 645 -19.41 -23.55 -3.03
CA GLU A 645 -19.11 -22.11 -3.09
C GLU A 645 -19.74 -21.31 -1.93
N THR A 646 -20.95 -21.66 -1.51
CA THR A 646 -21.65 -21.03 -0.38
C THR A 646 -21.02 -21.42 0.95
N GLU A 647 -20.70 -22.70 1.13
CA GLU A 647 -20.00 -23.22 2.30
C GLU A 647 -18.61 -22.61 2.46
N ALA A 648 -17.85 -22.47 1.37
CA ALA A 648 -16.52 -21.88 1.39
C ALA A 648 -16.56 -20.41 1.87
N ARG A 649 -17.57 -19.63 1.47
CA ARG A 649 -17.76 -18.25 1.98
C ARG A 649 -18.04 -18.24 3.48
N ASN A 650 -18.87 -19.16 3.96
CA ASN A 650 -19.15 -19.29 5.39
C ASN A 650 -17.90 -19.74 6.15
N HIS A 651 -17.13 -20.68 5.60
CA HIS A 651 -15.86 -21.13 6.16
C HIS A 651 -14.86 -19.98 6.31
N TYR A 652 -14.75 -19.10 5.31
CA TYR A 652 -13.88 -17.91 5.41
C TYR A 652 -14.30 -16.90 6.48
N ARG A 653 -15.54 -16.94 6.97
CA ARG A 653 -16.01 -16.09 8.08
C ARG A 653 -15.59 -16.63 9.46
N LEU A 654 -15.17 -17.88 9.56
CA LEU A 654 -14.76 -18.53 10.81
C LEU A 654 -13.30 -18.24 11.11
N ASP A 655 -12.95 -17.80 12.31
CA ASP A 655 -11.55 -17.51 12.66
C ASP A 655 -10.76 -18.79 12.93
N ASP A 656 -11.30 -19.69 13.76
CA ASP A 656 -10.72 -21.00 14.04
C ASP A 656 -11.72 -22.13 13.72
N PRO A 657 -11.50 -22.88 12.62
CA PRO A 657 -12.36 -23.99 12.24
C PRO A 657 -12.43 -25.10 13.29
N THR A 658 -11.34 -25.33 14.04
CA THR A 658 -11.22 -26.48 14.96
C THR A 658 -12.17 -26.38 16.15
N LYS A 659 -12.56 -25.16 16.53
CA LYS A 659 -13.49 -24.88 17.62
C LYS A 659 -14.96 -24.84 17.18
N VAL A 660 -15.20 -24.59 15.89
CA VAL A 660 -16.56 -24.39 15.35
C VAL A 660 -17.14 -25.67 14.75
N TYR A 661 -16.30 -26.50 14.13
CA TYR A 661 -16.74 -27.77 13.55
C TYR A 661 -16.76 -28.90 14.59
N ASP A 662 -17.63 -29.90 14.35
CA ASP A 662 -17.71 -31.09 15.20
C ASP A 662 -16.38 -31.88 15.21
N HIS A 663 -16.01 -32.43 16.36
CA HIS A 663 -14.75 -33.14 16.56
C HIS A 663 -14.57 -34.31 15.59
N LYS A 664 -15.66 -35.03 15.28
CA LYS A 664 -15.65 -36.12 14.27
C LYS A 664 -15.25 -35.62 12.89
N MET A 665 -15.75 -34.44 12.49
CA MET A 665 -15.43 -33.83 11.21
C MET A 665 -13.97 -33.37 11.17
N VAL A 666 -13.46 -32.77 12.26
CA VAL A 666 -12.06 -32.37 12.36
C VAL A 666 -11.13 -33.59 12.19
N LEU A 667 -11.46 -34.72 12.82
CA LEU A 667 -10.72 -35.98 12.66
C LEU A 667 -10.78 -36.50 11.21
N GLU A 668 -11.96 -36.47 10.58
CA GLU A 668 -12.11 -36.89 9.19
C GLU A 668 -11.28 -36.03 8.22
N VAL A 669 -11.27 -34.71 8.42
CA VAL A 669 -10.44 -33.78 7.65
C VAL A 669 -8.95 -34.07 7.88
N GLY A 670 -8.54 -34.30 9.12
CA GLY A 670 -7.17 -34.70 9.46
C GLY A 670 -6.73 -35.99 8.75
N ASN A 671 -7.60 -37.01 8.71
CA ASN A 671 -7.33 -38.26 7.98
C ASN A 671 -7.15 -38.02 6.47
N ARG A 672 -7.99 -37.16 5.86
CA ARG A 672 -7.85 -36.79 4.45
C ARG A 672 -6.56 -36.00 4.19
N HIS A 673 -6.14 -35.14 5.12
CA HIS A 673 -4.85 -34.44 5.05
C HIS A 673 -3.66 -35.39 5.13
N MET A 674 -3.74 -36.46 5.93
CA MET A 674 -2.69 -37.50 5.94
C MET A 674 -2.60 -38.23 4.59
N LEU A 675 -3.73 -38.58 3.97
CA LEU A 675 -3.76 -39.15 2.62
C LEU A 675 -3.13 -38.19 1.60
N ALA A 676 -3.41 -36.88 1.73
CA ALA A 676 -2.80 -35.86 0.88
C ALA A 676 -1.28 -35.80 1.07
N ARG A 677 -0.77 -35.84 2.31
CA ARG A 677 0.68 -35.85 2.57
C ARG A 677 1.37 -37.07 1.96
N ALA A 678 0.77 -38.26 2.08
CA ALA A 678 1.32 -39.47 1.47
C ALA A 678 1.39 -39.35 -0.07
N ALA A 679 0.32 -38.84 -0.70
CA ALA A 679 0.24 -38.71 -2.16
C ALA A 679 1.17 -37.63 -2.74
N PHE A 680 1.50 -36.60 -1.96
CA PHE A 680 2.28 -35.44 -2.40
C PHE A 680 3.63 -35.30 -1.68
N HIS A 681 4.20 -36.37 -1.12
CA HIS A 681 5.45 -36.28 -0.34
C HIS A 681 6.65 -35.66 -1.10
N LYS A 682 6.74 -35.85 -2.43
CA LYS A 682 7.81 -35.26 -3.27
C LYS A 682 7.58 -33.81 -3.65
N MET A 683 6.42 -33.24 -3.32
CA MET A 683 6.10 -31.84 -3.66
C MET A 683 7.03 -30.85 -2.97
N THR A 684 7.56 -31.18 -1.80
CA THR A 684 8.46 -30.30 -1.06
C THR A 684 9.76 -30.07 -1.83
N GLU A 685 10.34 -31.13 -2.41
CA GLU A 685 11.56 -31.05 -3.24
C GLU A 685 11.31 -30.30 -4.55
N ILE A 686 10.19 -30.57 -5.22
CA ILE A 686 9.83 -29.87 -6.47
C ILE A 686 9.52 -28.39 -6.20
N ALA A 687 8.91 -28.07 -5.06
CA ALA A 687 8.59 -26.70 -4.71
C ALA A 687 9.83 -25.86 -4.43
N THR A 688 10.86 -26.41 -3.77
CA THR A 688 12.13 -25.70 -3.54
C THR A 688 12.81 -25.36 -4.86
N GLU A 689 12.97 -26.34 -5.76
CA GLU A 689 13.54 -26.11 -7.09
C GLU A 689 12.70 -25.10 -7.90
N PHE A 690 11.38 -25.20 -7.82
CA PHE A 690 10.48 -24.31 -8.57
C PHE A 690 10.55 -22.86 -8.08
N VAL A 691 10.69 -22.65 -6.76
CA VAL A 691 10.90 -21.31 -6.18
C VAL A 691 12.26 -20.75 -6.61
N GLU A 692 13.31 -21.57 -6.57
CA GLU A 692 14.66 -21.20 -7.01
C GLU A 692 14.74 -20.82 -8.49
N THR A 693 13.94 -21.46 -9.35
CA THR A 693 13.89 -21.10 -10.79
C THR A 693 13.17 -19.79 -11.11
N GLY A 694 12.48 -19.16 -10.15
CA GLY A 694 11.70 -17.93 -10.34
C GLY A 694 10.46 -18.09 -11.24
N GLN A 695 10.19 -19.29 -11.77
CA GLN A 695 9.11 -19.53 -12.73
C GLN A 695 7.70 -19.41 -12.11
N TRP A 696 7.61 -19.47 -10.77
CA TRP A 696 6.36 -19.39 -10.03
C TRP A 696 5.56 -18.12 -10.32
N PHE A 697 6.22 -17.00 -10.61
CA PHE A 697 5.54 -15.73 -10.89
C PHE A 697 4.62 -15.81 -12.12
N HIS A 698 5.02 -16.58 -13.14
CA HIS A 698 4.30 -16.72 -14.41
C HIS A 698 3.07 -17.65 -14.31
N VAL A 699 2.94 -18.45 -13.26
CA VAL A 699 1.86 -19.43 -13.12
C VAL A 699 0.54 -18.76 -12.74
N GLY A 700 -0.54 -19.13 -13.45
CA GLY A 700 -1.90 -18.64 -13.16
C GLY A 700 -2.20 -17.23 -13.67
N LEU A 701 -1.23 -16.54 -14.30
CA LEU A 701 -1.45 -15.27 -15.00
C LEU A 701 -2.06 -15.52 -16.38
N ASN A 702 -3.10 -14.74 -16.72
CA ASN A 702 -3.55 -14.67 -18.11
C ASN A 702 -2.38 -14.15 -18.96
N LYS A 703 -2.12 -14.75 -20.13
CA LYS A 703 -1.03 -14.35 -21.06
C LYS A 703 -1.01 -12.87 -21.48
N GLN A 704 -2.04 -12.10 -21.11
CA GLN A 704 -2.20 -10.67 -21.33
C GLN A 704 -1.70 -9.79 -20.16
N ARG A 705 -1.32 -10.38 -19.00
CA ARG A 705 -0.90 -9.66 -17.77
C ARG A 705 0.44 -10.18 -17.23
N THR A 706 1.42 -10.41 -18.10
CA THR A 706 2.80 -10.66 -17.67
C THR A 706 3.52 -9.33 -17.55
N VAL A 707 3.67 -8.83 -16.32
CA VAL A 707 4.57 -7.72 -15.97
C VAL A 707 5.82 -8.36 -15.41
N TYR A 708 6.98 -8.14 -16.02
CA TYR A 708 8.25 -8.62 -15.46
C TYR A 708 8.58 -7.81 -14.19
N PRO A 709 9.10 -8.44 -13.12
CA PRO A 709 9.61 -7.72 -11.97
C PRO A 709 10.81 -6.84 -12.39
N PRO A 710 11.07 -5.71 -11.69
CA PRO A 710 12.07 -4.72 -12.11
C PRO A 710 13.53 -5.21 -12.19
N ASN A 711 13.86 -6.38 -11.63
CA ASN A 711 15.25 -6.79 -11.39
C ASN A 711 15.73 -8.09 -12.06
N GLU A 712 14.97 -8.67 -12.98
CA GLU A 712 15.44 -9.85 -13.72
C GLU A 712 15.25 -9.67 -15.23
N TYR A 713 16.28 -9.11 -15.87
CA TYR A 713 16.56 -9.47 -17.25
C TYR A 713 17.10 -10.92 -17.26
N PRO A 714 16.78 -11.73 -18.28
CA PRO A 714 17.47 -13.00 -18.48
C PRO A 714 18.94 -12.68 -18.73
N ARG A 715 19.81 -12.96 -17.76
CA ARG A 715 21.25 -13.02 -18.00
C ARG A 715 21.45 -14.07 -19.10
N SER A 716 22.08 -13.66 -20.19
CA SER A 716 22.69 -14.57 -21.15
C SER A 716 23.46 -15.63 -20.36
N GLY A 717 23.10 -16.90 -20.53
CA GLY A 717 23.67 -18.01 -19.77
C GLY A 717 25.18 -18.05 -19.90
N PHE A 718 25.88 -17.74 -18.81
CA PHE A 718 27.22 -18.25 -18.60
C PHE A 718 27.08 -19.71 -18.15
N PRO A 719 27.80 -20.67 -18.76
CA PRO A 719 27.72 -22.05 -18.36
C PRO A 719 28.31 -22.22 -16.95
N SER A 720 27.48 -22.66 -16.01
CA SER A 720 27.92 -23.13 -14.71
C SER A 720 28.71 -24.42 -14.90
N LYS A 721 30.04 -24.33 -14.83
CA LYS A 721 30.91 -25.51 -14.66
C LYS A 721 30.86 -25.94 -13.21
N SER A 722 30.14 -27.03 -12.92
CA SER A 722 30.40 -27.87 -11.75
C SER A 722 31.40 -28.95 -12.15
N ALA A 723 32.67 -28.80 -11.76
CA ALA A 723 33.61 -29.92 -11.54
C ALA A 723 34.95 -29.40 -10.96
N ASN A 724 35.34 -30.04 -9.85
CA ASN A 724 36.64 -30.09 -9.15
C ASN A 724 37.87 -29.43 -9.80
N PRO A 725 38.72 -28.74 -9.00
CA PRO A 725 40.01 -28.24 -9.47
C PRO A 725 41.00 -29.40 -9.59
N ILE A 726 41.19 -29.89 -10.82
CA ILE A 726 42.39 -30.64 -11.19
C ILE A 726 43.41 -29.62 -11.69
N PHE A 727 44.44 -29.36 -10.88
CA PHE A 727 45.65 -28.67 -11.29
C PHE A 727 46.23 -29.37 -12.53
N LYS A 728 46.28 -28.67 -13.66
CA LYS A 728 47.16 -29.03 -14.78
C LYS A 728 48.20 -27.93 -14.94
N GLU A 729 49.42 -28.31 -14.63
CA GLU A 729 50.63 -27.53 -14.84
C GLU A 729 50.79 -27.12 -16.30
N LYS A 730 51.28 -25.89 -16.47
CA LYS A 730 51.73 -25.34 -17.75
C LYS A 730 52.91 -26.16 -18.26
N LYS A 731 52.81 -26.71 -19.47
CA LYS A 731 53.99 -27.01 -20.30
C LYS A 731 54.26 -25.83 -21.23
N LYS A 732 55.49 -25.34 -21.15
CA LYS A 732 56.16 -24.43 -22.07
C LYS A 732 56.27 -25.07 -23.46
N CYS A 733 56.57 -24.23 -24.46
CA CYS A 733 57.31 -24.55 -25.70
C CYS A 733 58.20 -25.80 -25.54
N ASP A 734 58.23 -26.76 -26.47
CA ASP A 734 58.13 -26.67 -27.94
C ASP A 734 56.96 -27.43 -28.57
#